data_AF-A0A0S4J335-F1
#
_entry.id   AF-A0A0S4J335-F1
#
_cell.length_a   1.000
_cell.length_b   1.000
_cell.length_c   1.000
_cell.angle_alpha   90.00
_cell.angle_beta   90.00
_cell.angle_gamma   90.00
#
_symmetry.space_group_name_H-M   'P 1'
#
loop_
_entity.id
_entity.type
_entity.pdbx_description
1 polymer ?
#
loop_
_entity_poly.entity_id
_entity_poly.type
_entity_poly.pdbx_seq_one_letter_code
_entity_poly.pdbx_strand_id
1 'polypeptide(L)'
;MLRRKLHMSIRGSAVQRAMSWPVKATRVALHNNSRIGLERSSPLPQYDDPSTWPPHWKAADLEHCLRPFLLNQEAPPNYVSLMSLVEKGDLDSVKFLLRAFVRPPPPKVIDIDDYLGAHVNNVVDKAAMPLQERAQQLEATVKALEAQPGSEKRKVVFSYSPRGTGKTQFIKHFVATHRADALKCGRVIVRCCDKASHESYDKSRSPWFAQVMSDELTQRNDDAITSSTGSAPALNSTDEGFCHLIQIHVEKVTGRPQDRSNYTNPTEAYQTWMSETELYFAIPRTKKGVEPLIILDTCECLAEREHKSLVHKTSGKRYTLLEAFCLAVPSPFGILVMGCNANIDATDPVFLTMANVTNIGPLPLLSERGYHKALEGSWNAEVDMAVRKPLFYWTGGLPRLLRLAHVTHKQDISLAQGSFDAFSRCFGLYKDSAKAKYPVQPKWFPHTYTCLLASSTKAKVKSTAVIPVNPAWRGDTLLALTYDEATTQSIGAYNPLTNRFVVPPITFDDDQVTRSGAPILPSQLHPFLTAEVAAHFGTHVGIERERLFERAFLYAVYARYLLAYWENSTNPWVPLGNVFEGAVHPQQVPIVERYEANLSSGVTRSIKAVEHAVTYVGGAFDHGAYIWCRDKKAPEGGTFAVPLQLRPGGYQTARRVPSSSSASIPLSLSSVAPPLLLSVYQEFRDDPTLNQASVTTVAIDAGSMSSIGWLRSASSKQSV
;
A
#
# COMPACT_ATOMS: atom_id res chain seq x y z
N MET A 1 3.39 -0.72 -35.15
CA MET A 1 4.80 -0.63 -35.60
C MET A 1 5.62 -1.68 -34.87
N LEU A 2 6.06 -2.70 -35.61
CA LEU A 2 6.72 -3.92 -35.13
C LEU A 2 8.12 -3.66 -34.55
N ARG A 3 8.47 -4.34 -33.46
CA ARG A 3 9.85 -4.81 -33.21
C ARG A 3 9.85 -6.25 -32.73
N ARG A 4 10.14 -7.17 -33.66
CA ARG A 4 10.75 -8.48 -33.40
C ARG A 4 12.20 -8.27 -32.95
N LYS A 5 12.69 -9.04 -31.99
CA LYS A 5 14.13 -9.32 -31.84
C LYS A 5 14.36 -10.82 -31.72
N LEU A 6 15.24 -11.27 -32.61
CA LEU A 6 15.66 -12.65 -32.83
C LEU A 6 16.46 -13.21 -31.65
N HIS A 7 16.24 -14.51 -31.40
CA HIS A 7 17.20 -15.41 -30.79
C HIS A 7 18.40 -15.61 -31.73
N MET A 8 19.62 -15.47 -31.21
CA MET A 8 20.83 -15.98 -31.83
C MET A 8 21.46 -17.02 -30.90
N SER A 9 21.48 -18.26 -31.38
CA SER A 9 22.20 -19.39 -30.82
C SER A 9 23.64 -19.34 -31.33
N ILE A 10 24.62 -19.30 -30.42
CA ILE A 10 26.03 -19.50 -30.75
C ILE A 10 26.49 -20.74 -29.97
N ARG A 11 26.68 -21.84 -30.70
CA ARG A 11 27.42 -23.02 -30.24
C ARG A 11 28.92 -22.72 -30.40
N GLY A 12 29.62 -22.63 -29.28
CA GLY A 12 31.08 -22.60 -29.23
C GLY A 12 31.59 -23.81 -28.45
N SER A 13 32.14 -24.77 -29.18
CA SER A 13 32.93 -25.90 -28.66
C SER A 13 34.28 -25.39 -28.17
N ALA A 14 34.65 -25.68 -26.92
CA ALA A 14 36.01 -25.50 -26.44
C ALA A 14 36.41 -26.62 -25.47
N VAL A 15 37.52 -27.25 -25.82
CA VAL A 15 38.18 -28.40 -25.22
C VAL A 15 38.68 -28.08 -23.81
N GLN A 16 38.22 -28.84 -22.80
CA GLN A 16 38.79 -28.82 -21.45
C GLN A 16 40.08 -29.64 -21.40
N ARG A 17 41.23 -28.99 -21.21
CA ARG A 17 42.45 -29.63 -20.69
C ARG A 17 42.44 -29.52 -19.17
N ALA A 18 42.50 -30.67 -18.52
CA ALA A 18 42.78 -30.78 -17.09
C ALA A 18 44.26 -30.43 -16.82
N MET A 19 44.49 -29.45 -15.94
CA MET A 19 45.75 -29.32 -15.22
C MET A 19 45.43 -29.23 -13.73
N SER A 20 45.65 -30.34 -13.03
CA SER A 20 45.64 -30.44 -11.58
C SER A 20 46.91 -29.83 -11.01
N TRP A 21 46.79 -28.83 -10.14
CA TRP A 21 47.86 -28.38 -9.25
C TRP A 21 47.47 -28.68 -7.81
N PRO A 22 48.34 -29.32 -7.00
CA PRO A 22 48.06 -29.60 -5.61
C PRO A 22 48.38 -28.38 -4.75
N VAL A 23 47.36 -27.75 -4.16
CA VAL A 23 47.54 -26.76 -3.09
C VAL A 23 47.63 -27.51 -1.76
N LYS A 24 48.84 -27.60 -1.19
CA LYS A 24 49.03 -27.95 0.23
C LYS A 24 48.62 -26.72 1.06
N ALA A 25 47.45 -26.79 1.69
CA ALA A 25 47.03 -25.83 2.69
C ALA A 25 47.73 -26.14 4.03
N THR A 26 48.72 -25.31 4.40
CA THR A 26 49.32 -25.33 5.74
C THR A 26 48.35 -24.63 6.70
N ARG A 27 47.71 -25.43 7.55
CA ARG A 27 46.81 -24.99 8.62
C ARG A 27 47.65 -24.35 9.74
N VAL A 28 47.66 -23.02 9.85
CA VAL A 28 48.14 -22.33 11.05
C VAL A 28 46.92 -22.02 11.91
N ALA A 29 46.72 -22.83 12.94
CA ALA A 29 45.72 -22.60 13.97
C ALA A 29 46.27 -21.56 14.96
N LEU A 30 45.64 -20.39 15.02
CA LEU A 30 45.82 -19.44 16.12
C LEU A 30 44.56 -19.51 17.01
N HIS A 31 44.61 -20.40 17.99
CA HIS A 31 43.78 -20.30 19.18
C HIS A 31 44.65 -20.59 20.39
N ASN A 32 44.96 -19.52 21.13
CA ASN A 32 45.30 -19.61 22.54
C ASN A 32 44.54 -18.49 23.27
N ASN A 33 43.42 -18.87 23.87
CA ASN A 33 42.77 -18.07 24.91
C ASN A 33 43.57 -18.30 26.19
N SER A 34 44.36 -17.30 26.58
CA SER A 34 44.95 -17.22 27.92
C SER A 34 44.91 -15.77 28.36
N ARG A 35 44.11 -15.51 29.40
CA ARG A 35 44.02 -14.24 30.13
C ARG A 35 45.40 -13.87 30.65
N ILE A 36 46.09 -12.93 30.00
CA ILE A 36 47.27 -12.24 30.52
C ILE A 36 47.18 -10.78 30.05
N GLY A 37 47.32 -9.84 31.00
CA GLY A 37 47.79 -8.46 30.83
C GLY A 37 47.10 -7.57 29.78
N LEU A 38 46.62 -6.40 30.20
CA LEU A 38 46.33 -5.27 29.31
C LEU A 38 47.63 -4.76 28.62
N GLU A 39 48.22 -5.54 27.72
CA GLU A 39 49.01 -4.95 26.66
C GLU A 39 48.03 -4.25 25.73
N ARG A 40 48.22 -2.93 25.55
CA ARG A 40 47.50 -2.15 24.55
C ARG A 40 47.79 -2.78 23.20
N SER A 41 46.89 -3.63 22.72
CA SER A 41 46.94 -4.13 21.35
C SER A 41 47.07 -2.91 20.44
N SER A 42 48.16 -2.86 19.70
CA SER A 42 48.37 -1.81 18.72
C SER A 42 47.14 -1.78 17.79
N PRO A 43 46.57 -0.60 17.50
CA PRO A 43 45.39 -0.51 16.65
C PRO A 43 45.69 -1.16 15.30
N LEU A 44 44.74 -1.96 14.79
CA LEU A 44 44.88 -2.60 13.50
C LEU A 44 45.19 -1.54 12.41
N PRO A 45 46.16 -1.78 11.51
CA PRO A 45 46.50 -0.86 10.45
C PRO A 45 45.29 -0.54 9.58
N GLN A 46 45.06 0.74 9.31
CA GLN A 46 44.00 1.23 8.44
C GLN A 46 44.48 1.26 6.99
N TYR A 47 43.75 0.62 6.08
CA TYR A 47 44.18 0.48 4.68
C TYR A 47 44.29 1.82 3.94
N ASP A 48 43.62 2.87 4.43
CA ASP A 48 43.55 4.20 3.84
C ASP A 48 44.43 5.24 4.56
N ASP A 49 44.98 4.90 5.74
CA ASP A 49 45.89 5.78 6.49
C ASP A 49 47.28 5.13 6.69
N PRO A 50 48.26 5.45 5.82
CA PRO A 50 49.60 4.88 5.90
C PRO A 50 50.37 5.25 7.18
N SER A 51 49.91 6.24 7.95
CA SER A 51 50.51 6.55 9.25
C SER A 51 50.26 5.49 10.32
N THR A 52 49.28 4.60 10.08
CA THR A 52 48.94 3.48 10.96
C THR A 52 49.64 2.18 10.57
N TRP A 53 50.39 2.18 9.47
CA TRP A 53 51.07 1.00 8.96
C TRP A 53 52.37 0.73 9.76
N PRO A 54 52.63 -0.53 10.14
CA PRO A 54 53.90 -0.91 10.73
C PRO A 54 55.07 -0.53 9.82
N PRO A 55 56.14 0.05 10.36
CA PRO A 55 57.26 0.56 9.56
C PRO A 55 58.06 -0.54 8.85
N HIS A 56 57.84 -1.82 9.21
CA HIS A 56 58.50 -2.97 8.62
C HIS A 56 57.70 -3.67 7.51
N TRP A 57 56.56 -3.10 7.10
CA TRP A 57 55.73 -3.64 6.03
C TRP A 57 56.45 -3.67 4.69
N LYS A 58 56.35 -4.79 3.99
CA LYS A 58 56.87 -5.00 2.64
C LYS A 58 55.76 -4.81 1.61
N ALA A 59 56.13 -4.78 0.33
CA ALA A 59 55.18 -4.70 -0.78
C ALA A 59 54.10 -5.80 -0.73
N ALA A 60 54.44 -7.01 -0.30
CA ALA A 60 53.47 -8.11 -0.14
C ALA A 60 52.46 -7.86 0.98
N ASP A 61 52.88 -7.21 2.08
CA ASP A 61 51.98 -6.84 3.18
C ASP A 61 51.01 -5.74 2.74
N LEU A 62 51.50 -4.76 1.98
CA LEU A 62 50.67 -3.73 1.35
C LEU A 62 49.69 -4.34 0.35
N GLU A 63 50.13 -5.27 -0.49
CA GLU A 63 49.25 -5.98 -1.40
C GLU A 63 48.13 -6.69 -0.64
N HIS A 64 48.48 -7.44 0.39
CA HIS A 64 47.51 -8.16 1.21
C HIS A 64 46.52 -7.21 1.89
N CYS A 65 47.00 -6.10 2.45
CA CYS A 65 46.19 -5.09 3.11
C CYS A 65 45.24 -4.37 2.14
N LEU A 66 45.73 -3.95 0.96
CA LEU A 66 45.00 -3.08 0.04
C LEU A 66 44.11 -3.85 -0.94
N ARG A 67 44.47 -5.09 -1.31
CA ARG A 67 43.77 -5.89 -2.33
C ARG A 67 42.25 -5.94 -2.13
N PRO A 68 41.70 -6.16 -0.92
CA PRO A 68 40.26 -6.19 -0.73
C PRO A 68 39.56 -4.85 -0.97
N PHE A 69 40.28 -3.74 -0.88
CA PHE A 69 39.74 -2.39 -0.96
C PHE A 69 39.95 -1.73 -2.32
N LEU A 70 40.62 -2.39 -3.26
CA LEU A 70 40.88 -1.83 -4.59
C LEU A 70 39.59 -1.45 -5.32
N LEU A 71 39.62 -0.30 -6.00
CA LEU A 71 38.56 0.13 -6.93
C LEU A 71 38.51 -0.77 -8.16
N ASN A 72 39.67 -1.21 -8.64
CA ASN A 72 39.82 -2.14 -9.75
C ASN A 72 40.83 -3.23 -9.38
N GLN A 73 40.37 -4.47 -9.23
CA GLN A 73 41.26 -5.60 -8.93
C GLN A 73 42.17 -5.97 -10.11
N GLU A 74 41.81 -5.60 -11.35
CA GLU A 74 42.60 -5.87 -12.56
C GLU A 74 43.72 -4.83 -12.77
N ALA A 75 43.65 -3.69 -12.06
CA ALA A 75 44.63 -2.60 -12.15
C ALA A 75 45.13 -2.18 -10.76
N PRO A 76 45.85 -3.07 -10.04
CA PRO A 76 46.38 -2.75 -8.72
C PRO A 76 47.50 -1.69 -8.79
N PRO A 77 47.76 -0.96 -7.70
CA PRO A 77 48.91 -0.06 -7.62
C PRO A 77 50.23 -0.83 -7.65
N ASN A 78 51.32 -0.16 -8.02
CA ASN A 78 52.66 -0.73 -7.88
C ASN A 78 53.06 -0.75 -6.39
N TYR A 79 52.90 -1.91 -5.74
CA TYR A 79 53.15 -2.07 -4.30
C TYR A 79 54.60 -1.81 -3.89
N VAL A 80 55.56 -2.07 -4.78
CA VAL A 80 56.99 -1.76 -4.54
C VAL A 80 57.20 -0.25 -4.46
N SER A 81 56.58 0.50 -5.37
CA SER A 81 56.64 1.97 -5.38
C SER A 81 55.97 2.57 -4.14
N LEU A 82 54.81 2.04 -3.73
CA LEU A 82 54.15 2.47 -2.49
C LEU A 82 55.04 2.21 -1.26
N MET A 83 55.65 1.03 -1.18
CA MET A 83 56.55 0.68 -0.08
C MET A 83 57.77 1.60 -0.02
N SER A 84 58.40 1.90 -1.16
CA SER A 84 59.51 2.86 -1.19
C SER A 84 59.13 4.28 -0.73
N LEU A 85 57.86 4.71 -0.92
CA LEU A 85 57.38 5.98 -0.39
C LEU A 85 57.17 5.92 1.13
N VAL A 86 56.63 4.80 1.64
CA VAL A 86 56.49 4.55 3.10
C VAL A 86 57.85 4.55 3.79
N GLU A 87 58.85 3.86 3.24
CA GLU A 87 60.22 3.81 3.78
C GLU A 87 60.88 5.20 3.83
N LYS A 88 60.59 6.05 2.84
CA LYS A 88 61.06 7.44 2.79
C LYS A 88 60.29 8.39 3.70
N GLY A 89 59.22 7.92 4.35
CA GLY A 89 58.33 8.75 5.16
C GLY A 89 57.44 9.71 4.36
N ASP A 90 57.32 9.53 3.03
CA ASP A 90 56.46 10.35 2.18
C ASP A 90 55.00 9.86 2.23
N LEU A 91 54.41 9.96 3.41
CA LEU A 91 53.06 9.47 3.69
C LEU A 91 51.99 10.26 2.94
N ASP A 92 52.26 11.52 2.57
CA ASP A 92 51.32 12.36 1.82
C ASP A 92 51.18 11.89 0.37
N SER A 93 52.29 11.55 -0.30
CA SER A 93 52.26 10.93 -1.62
C SER A 93 51.56 9.56 -1.58
N VAL A 94 51.81 8.76 -0.54
CA VAL A 94 51.10 7.47 -0.35
C VAL A 94 49.60 7.70 -0.19
N LYS A 95 49.17 8.62 0.67
CA LYS A 95 47.75 8.99 0.85
C LYS A 95 47.12 9.46 -0.47
N PHE A 96 47.83 10.27 -1.25
CA PHE A 96 47.36 10.73 -2.55
C PHE A 96 47.17 9.57 -3.54
N LEU A 97 48.15 8.67 -3.64
CA LEU A 97 48.06 7.50 -4.52
C LEU A 97 46.95 6.55 -4.08
N LEU A 98 46.82 6.26 -2.77
CA LEU A 98 45.77 5.39 -2.26
C LEU A 98 44.38 5.85 -2.70
N ARG A 99 44.08 7.16 -2.67
CA ARG A 99 42.79 7.70 -3.13
C ARG A 99 42.45 7.34 -4.58
N ALA A 100 43.45 7.09 -5.42
CA ALA A 100 43.25 6.70 -6.82
C ALA A 100 43.04 5.18 -7.00
N PHE A 101 43.47 4.36 -6.05
CA PHE A 101 43.49 2.90 -6.18
C PHE A 101 42.53 2.17 -5.23
N VAL A 102 42.24 2.72 -4.05
CA VAL A 102 41.35 2.10 -3.05
C VAL A 102 40.05 2.87 -2.88
N ARG A 103 39.00 2.13 -2.49
CA ARG A 103 37.72 2.69 -2.08
C ARG A 103 37.93 3.61 -0.87
N PRO A 104 37.25 4.77 -0.80
CA PRO A 104 37.33 5.60 0.40
C PRO A 104 36.76 4.84 1.61
N PRO A 105 37.27 5.08 2.82
CA PRO A 105 36.68 4.54 4.04
C PRO A 105 35.20 4.97 4.12
N PRO A 106 34.29 4.07 4.52
CA PRO A 106 32.91 4.47 4.75
C PRO A 106 32.82 5.56 5.81
N PRO A 107 31.81 6.44 5.74
CA PRO A 107 31.67 7.50 6.73
C PRO A 107 31.48 6.91 8.13
N LYS A 108 32.03 7.60 9.15
CA LYS A 108 31.85 7.24 10.57
C LYS A 108 30.43 7.50 11.09
N VAL A 109 29.58 8.11 10.27
CA VAL A 109 28.16 8.32 10.51
C VAL A 109 27.45 8.06 9.20
N ILE A 110 26.54 7.10 9.18
CA ILE A 110 25.73 6.82 8.00
C ILE A 110 24.71 7.96 7.82
N ASP A 111 24.67 8.55 6.64
CA ASP A 111 23.60 9.47 6.27
C ASP A 111 22.29 8.70 6.07
N ILE A 112 21.24 9.16 6.75
CA ILE A 112 19.95 8.45 6.82
C ILE A 112 19.24 8.51 5.47
N ASP A 113 19.23 9.68 4.82
CA ASP A 113 18.49 9.88 3.57
C ASP A 113 19.18 9.15 2.41
N ASP A 114 20.51 9.21 2.33
CA ASP A 114 21.30 8.47 1.35
C ASP A 114 21.12 6.96 1.50
N TYR A 115 21.21 6.45 2.74
CA TYR A 115 21.03 5.01 3.02
C TYR A 115 19.62 4.55 2.62
N LEU A 116 18.58 5.27 3.05
CA LEU A 116 17.21 4.90 2.74
C LEU A 116 16.93 5.04 1.24
N GLY A 117 17.38 6.11 0.59
CA GLY A 117 17.26 6.30 -0.87
C GLY A 117 17.91 5.15 -1.66
N ALA A 118 19.03 4.62 -1.17
CA ALA A 118 19.69 3.46 -1.78
C ALA A 118 18.90 2.15 -1.62
N HIS A 119 18.06 2.00 -0.59
CA HIS A 119 17.48 0.70 -0.21
C HIS A 119 15.95 0.58 -0.26
N VAL A 120 15.22 1.68 -0.40
CA VAL A 120 13.76 1.68 -0.62
C VAL A 120 13.37 2.27 -1.99
N ASN A 121 12.14 2.01 -2.43
CA ASN A 121 11.63 2.47 -3.73
C ASN A 121 11.22 3.96 -3.76
N ASN A 122 11.11 4.63 -2.60
CA ASN A 122 10.80 6.06 -2.54
C ASN A 122 12.07 6.91 -2.38
N VAL A 123 12.60 7.38 -3.50
CA VAL A 123 13.79 8.24 -3.55
C VAL A 123 13.49 9.73 -3.45
N VAL A 124 12.24 10.15 -3.68
CA VAL A 124 11.88 11.58 -3.78
C VAL A 124 11.72 12.21 -2.40
N ASP A 125 11.10 11.50 -1.46
CA ASP A 125 10.78 12.07 -0.15
C ASP A 125 11.92 11.94 0.84
N LYS A 126 12.15 12.98 1.63
CA LYS A 126 13.06 12.93 2.78
C LYS A 126 12.48 12.10 3.92
N ALA A 127 13.35 11.48 4.70
CA ALA A 127 12.95 10.66 5.84
C ALA A 127 12.29 11.48 6.95
N ALA A 128 12.72 12.72 7.14
CA ALA A 128 12.16 13.63 8.14
C ALA A 128 10.74 14.14 7.81
N MET A 129 10.20 13.87 6.61
CA MET A 129 8.89 14.40 6.22
C MET A 129 7.80 13.90 7.21
N PRO A 130 7.04 14.81 7.85
CA PRO A 130 6.01 14.45 8.83
C PRO A 130 4.92 13.56 8.24
N LEU A 131 4.43 12.62 9.05
CA LEU A 131 3.30 11.76 8.69
C LEU A 131 1.99 12.34 9.24
N GLN A 132 1.01 12.55 8.37
CA GLN A 132 -0.32 12.93 8.81
C GLN A 132 -1.14 11.70 9.18
N GLU A 133 -1.85 11.76 10.32
CA GLU A 133 -2.83 10.76 10.77
C GLU A 133 -2.29 9.32 10.93
N ARG A 134 -0.98 9.17 11.18
CA ARG A 134 -0.32 7.86 11.38
C ARG A 134 0.35 7.72 12.75
N ALA A 135 0.07 8.65 13.67
CA ALA A 135 0.67 8.67 14.99
C ALA A 135 0.39 7.38 15.78
N GLN A 136 -0.84 6.87 15.71
CA GLN A 136 -1.23 5.63 16.39
C GLN A 136 -0.41 4.41 15.91
N GLN A 137 -0.24 4.24 14.59
CA GLN A 137 0.56 3.15 14.04
C GLN A 137 2.04 3.30 14.38
N LEU A 138 2.54 4.55 14.42
CA LEU A 138 3.92 4.85 14.82
C LEU A 138 4.16 4.48 16.28
N GLU A 139 3.28 4.91 17.19
CA GLU A 139 3.34 4.57 18.62
C GLU A 139 3.22 3.06 18.85
N ALA A 140 2.29 2.40 18.17
CA ALA A 140 2.15 0.94 18.23
C ALA A 140 3.43 0.22 17.76
N THR A 141 4.10 0.73 16.72
CA THR A 141 5.37 0.18 16.24
C THR A 141 6.48 0.33 17.27
N VAL A 142 6.61 1.52 17.87
CA VAL A 142 7.61 1.79 18.91
C VAL A 142 7.40 0.86 20.10
N LYS A 143 6.18 0.83 20.64
CA LYS A 143 5.80 0.00 21.79
C LYS A 143 6.02 -1.49 21.53
N ALA A 144 5.71 -1.98 20.33
CA ALA A 144 5.89 -3.39 19.98
C ALA A 144 7.37 -3.79 19.83
N LEU A 145 8.24 -2.83 19.47
CA LEU A 145 9.69 -3.06 19.33
C LEU A 145 10.50 -2.79 20.61
N GLU A 146 9.91 -2.19 21.63
CA GLU A 146 10.54 -1.98 22.93
C GLU A 146 10.94 -3.31 23.60
N ALA A 147 11.96 -3.27 24.46
CA ALA A 147 12.32 -4.43 25.25
C ALA A 147 11.21 -4.70 26.27
N GLN A 148 10.66 -5.92 26.29
CA GLN A 148 9.67 -6.33 27.28
C GLN A 148 10.39 -7.03 28.44
N PRO A 149 10.35 -6.48 29.66
CA PRO A 149 10.97 -7.10 30.82
C PRO A 149 10.49 -8.55 31.00
N GLY A 150 11.42 -9.49 31.14
CA GLY A 150 11.12 -10.91 31.33
C GLY A 150 10.73 -11.68 30.07
N SER A 151 10.67 -11.05 28.90
CA SER A 151 10.44 -11.75 27.63
C SER A 151 11.74 -11.90 26.85
N GLU A 152 12.22 -13.14 26.74
CA GLU A 152 13.29 -13.54 25.82
C GLU A 152 12.72 -14.02 24.49
N LYS A 153 11.63 -13.39 24.00
CA LYS A 153 11.08 -13.69 22.67
C LYS A 153 11.53 -12.62 21.67
N ARG A 154 11.74 -13.04 20.42
CA ARG A 154 11.94 -12.11 19.30
C ARG A 154 10.67 -11.31 19.06
N LYS A 155 10.79 -10.13 18.47
CA LYS A 155 9.67 -9.22 18.23
C LYS A 155 9.38 -9.14 16.74
N VAL A 156 8.19 -9.56 16.32
CA VAL A 156 7.75 -9.48 14.92
C VAL A 156 6.63 -8.46 14.85
N VAL A 157 6.93 -7.31 14.27
CA VAL A 157 5.96 -6.23 14.06
C VAL A 157 5.61 -6.17 12.60
N PHE A 158 4.33 -6.19 12.27
CA PHE A 158 3.90 -6.19 10.88
C PHE A 158 2.72 -5.28 10.60
N SER A 159 2.63 -4.81 9.36
CA SER A 159 1.45 -4.16 8.80
C SER A 159 1.24 -4.60 7.37
N TYR A 160 0.01 -5.01 7.06
CA TYR A 160 -0.48 -5.09 5.69
C TYR A 160 -1.39 -3.88 5.43
N SER A 161 -1.07 -3.10 4.41
CA SER A 161 -1.83 -1.92 4.02
C SER A 161 -1.89 -1.81 2.49
N PRO A 162 -3.00 -1.37 1.90
CA PRO A 162 -3.13 -1.26 0.44
C PRO A 162 -1.99 -0.50 -0.24
N ARG A 163 -1.82 -0.75 -1.53
CA ARG A 163 -0.84 -0.03 -2.35
C ARG A 163 -1.07 1.48 -2.28
N GLY A 164 -0.02 2.23 -1.96
CA GLY A 164 -0.02 3.70 -1.96
C GLY A 164 -0.54 4.40 -0.70
N THR A 165 -0.75 3.67 0.39
CA THR A 165 -1.04 4.23 1.73
C THR A 165 0.15 4.90 2.41
N GLY A 166 1.31 4.97 1.75
CA GLY A 166 2.50 5.63 2.30
C GLY A 166 3.41 4.76 3.18
N LYS A 167 3.35 3.42 3.04
CA LYS A 167 4.19 2.46 3.79
C LYS A 167 5.67 2.79 3.80
N THR A 168 6.26 3.00 2.63
CA THR A 168 7.69 3.33 2.51
C THR A 168 8.01 4.61 3.27
N GLN A 169 7.17 5.65 3.17
CA GLN A 169 7.39 6.89 3.90
C GLN A 169 7.22 6.71 5.41
N PHE A 170 6.28 5.86 5.83
CA PHE A 170 6.13 5.49 7.24
C PHE A 170 7.42 4.88 7.80
N ILE A 171 8.05 3.97 7.06
CA ILE A 171 9.36 3.39 7.42
C ILE A 171 10.42 4.48 7.52
N LYS A 172 10.56 5.34 6.50
CA LYS A 172 11.59 6.39 6.50
C LYS A 172 11.44 7.31 7.70
N HIS A 173 10.21 7.74 7.99
CA HIS A 173 9.92 8.59 9.14
C HIS A 173 10.20 7.87 10.47
N PHE A 174 9.72 6.64 10.66
CA PHE A 174 10.00 5.84 11.86
C PHE A 174 11.51 5.69 12.11
N VAL A 175 12.28 5.41 11.05
CA VAL A 175 13.73 5.29 11.16
C VAL A 175 14.35 6.63 11.55
N ALA A 176 13.96 7.72 10.91
CA ALA A 176 14.50 9.05 11.20
C ALA A 176 14.16 9.57 12.61
N THR A 177 13.00 9.21 13.17
CA THR A 177 12.56 9.72 14.47
C THR A 177 12.89 8.82 15.65
N HIS A 178 12.85 7.49 15.47
CA HIS A 178 13.00 6.53 16.57
C HIS A 178 14.24 5.64 16.46
N ARG A 179 14.88 5.55 15.28
CA ARG A 179 16.03 4.67 15.05
C ARG A 179 17.20 5.36 14.34
N ALA A 180 17.25 6.69 14.38
CA ALA A 180 18.27 7.48 13.70
C ALA A 180 19.67 7.15 14.20
N ASP A 181 19.84 7.12 15.52
CA ASP A 181 21.10 6.80 16.16
C ASP A 181 21.58 5.39 15.88
N ALA A 182 20.66 4.42 15.88
CA ALA A 182 20.93 3.04 15.49
C ALA A 182 21.36 2.94 14.02
N LEU A 183 20.64 3.61 13.11
CA LEU A 183 20.97 3.59 11.69
C LEU A 183 22.34 4.24 11.43
N LYS A 184 22.62 5.39 12.07
CA LYS A 184 23.89 6.13 11.93
C LYS A 184 25.13 5.29 12.27
N CYS A 185 24.99 4.32 13.18
CA CYS A 185 26.05 3.38 13.56
C CYS A 185 25.88 1.97 12.97
N GLY A 186 25.09 1.84 11.90
CA GLY A 186 24.95 0.60 11.15
C GLY A 186 24.13 -0.48 11.85
N ARG A 187 23.37 -0.17 12.91
CA ARG A 187 22.52 -1.11 13.66
C ARG A 187 21.12 -1.30 13.09
N VAL A 188 20.81 -0.65 11.97
CA VAL A 188 19.52 -0.85 11.27
C VAL A 188 19.77 -1.31 9.86
N ILE A 189 19.06 -2.36 9.44
CA ILE A 189 18.99 -2.83 8.06
C ILE A 189 17.61 -2.49 7.52
N VAL A 190 17.55 -1.71 6.45
CA VAL A 190 16.30 -1.45 5.72
C VAL A 190 16.42 -2.04 4.32
N ARG A 191 15.49 -2.89 3.90
CA ARG A 191 15.45 -3.46 2.54
C ARG A 191 14.05 -3.48 1.98
N CYS A 192 13.91 -3.08 0.72
CA CYS A 192 12.71 -3.32 -0.06
C CYS A 192 12.85 -4.64 -0.83
N CYS A 193 11.94 -5.59 -0.61
CA CYS A 193 12.01 -6.92 -1.23
C CYS A 193 11.87 -6.85 -2.75
N ASP A 194 10.99 -5.97 -3.26
CA ASP A 194 10.82 -5.71 -4.69
C ASP A 194 12.13 -5.23 -5.33
N LYS A 195 12.81 -4.26 -4.71
CA LYS A 195 14.12 -3.78 -5.17
C LYS A 195 15.17 -4.90 -5.11
N ALA A 196 15.22 -5.64 -4.00
CA ALA A 196 16.18 -6.74 -3.81
C ALA A 196 15.98 -7.88 -4.82
N SER A 197 14.75 -8.13 -5.26
CA SER A 197 14.44 -9.15 -6.29
C SER A 197 15.04 -8.82 -7.66
N HIS A 198 15.36 -7.54 -7.90
CA HIS A 198 15.95 -7.03 -9.14
C HIS A 198 17.44 -6.69 -9.00
N GLU A 199 18.05 -6.89 -7.83
CA GLU A 199 19.47 -6.64 -7.63
C GLU A 199 20.31 -7.72 -8.35
N SER A 200 20.87 -7.37 -9.50
CA SER A 200 21.91 -8.17 -10.15
C SER A 200 23.25 -7.88 -9.48
N TYR A 201 23.65 -8.70 -8.51
CA TYR A 201 25.00 -8.64 -7.96
C TYR A 201 26.01 -9.35 -8.88
N ASP A 202 27.29 -9.20 -8.52
CA ASP A 202 28.40 -9.97 -9.09
C ASP A 202 27.98 -11.42 -9.38
N LYS A 203 28.25 -11.89 -10.60
CA LYS A 203 27.88 -13.23 -11.09
C LYS A 203 28.37 -14.35 -10.18
N SER A 204 29.36 -14.07 -9.33
CA SER A 204 29.95 -15.01 -8.38
C SER A 204 29.10 -15.30 -7.13
N ARG A 205 28.09 -14.47 -6.80
CA ARG A 205 27.30 -14.63 -5.56
C ARG A 205 25.80 -14.50 -5.81
N SER A 206 25.04 -15.48 -5.30
CA SER A 206 23.57 -15.39 -5.26
C SER A 206 23.15 -14.29 -4.27
N PRO A 207 22.32 -13.32 -4.66
CA PRO A 207 21.77 -12.32 -3.75
C PRO A 207 21.06 -12.96 -2.55
N TRP A 208 21.08 -12.29 -1.39
CA TRP A 208 20.37 -12.75 -0.18
C TRP A 208 18.91 -13.12 -0.46
N PHE A 209 18.24 -12.30 -1.27
CA PHE A 209 16.84 -12.51 -1.63
C PHE A 209 16.67 -13.83 -2.40
N ALA A 210 17.51 -14.07 -3.42
CA ALA A 210 17.47 -15.30 -4.21
C ALA A 210 17.78 -16.55 -3.38
N GLN A 211 18.60 -16.46 -2.34
CA GLN A 211 18.81 -17.54 -1.37
C GLN A 211 17.52 -17.84 -0.60
N VAL A 212 16.83 -16.84 -0.07
CA VAL A 212 15.52 -17.04 0.60
C VAL A 212 14.51 -17.69 -0.36
N MET A 213 14.49 -17.26 -1.62
CA MET A 213 13.58 -17.85 -2.63
C MET A 213 13.86 -19.32 -2.93
N SER A 214 15.03 -19.85 -2.60
CA SER A 214 15.37 -21.25 -2.88
C SER A 214 14.63 -22.25 -1.95
N ASP A 215 14.03 -21.74 -0.88
CA ASP A 215 13.12 -22.50 -0.01
C ASP A 215 11.65 -22.42 -0.45
N GLU A 216 11.35 -21.75 -1.57
CA GLU A 216 10.01 -21.76 -2.14
C GLU A 216 9.61 -23.19 -2.54
N LEU A 217 8.38 -23.57 -2.19
CA LEU A 217 7.79 -24.79 -2.70
C LEU A 217 7.58 -24.68 -4.22
N THR A 218 8.41 -25.36 -4.99
CA THR A 218 8.17 -25.50 -6.43
C THR A 218 7.05 -26.51 -6.65
N GLN A 219 5.94 -26.06 -7.25
CA GLN A 219 4.73 -26.87 -7.52
C GLN A 219 4.94 -28.04 -8.50
N ARG A 220 6.19 -28.45 -8.79
CA ARG A 220 6.52 -29.13 -10.04
C ARG A 220 6.78 -30.63 -10.00
N ASN A 221 6.81 -31.33 -8.86
CA ASN A 221 7.06 -32.77 -8.86
C ASN A 221 6.42 -33.51 -7.68
N ASP A 222 5.09 -33.65 -7.67
CA ASP A 222 4.43 -34.62 -6.78
C ASP A 222 4.68 -36.07 -7.23
N ASP A 223 5.14 -36.29 -8.47
CA ASP A 223 5.37 -37.63 -9.03
C ASP A 223 6.78 -38.22 -8.77
N ALA A 224 7.70 -37.49 -8.11
CA ALA A 224 9.09 -37.93 -7.91
C ALA A 224 9.50 -38.13 -6.44
N ILE A 225 8.54 -38.34 -5.53
CA ILE A 225 8.79 -38.49 -4.07
C ILE A 225 9.36 -39.88 -3.69
N THR A 226 9.54 -40.80 -4.64
CA THR A 226 10.14 -42.10 -4.35
C THR A 226 11.65 -42.08 -4.63
N SER A 227 12.46 -42.24 -3.58
CA SER A 227 13.89 -42.65 -3.58
C SER A 227 15.03 -41.61 -3.61
N SER A 228 15.02 -40.56 -2.78
CA SER A 228 16.28 -39.90 -2.36
C SER A 228 16.61 -40.21 -0.90
N THR A 229 17.03 -41.46 -0.66
CA THR A 229 17.59 -41.91 0.61
C THR A 229 19.00 -41.32 0.80
N GLY A 230 19.18 -40.40 1.76
CA GLY A 230 20.45 -40.27 2.49
C GLY A 230 21.29 -38.99 2.35
N SER A 231 20.84 -37.92 1.69
CA SER A 231 21.59 -36.65 1.76
C SER A 231 21.34 -35.96 3.11
N ALA A 232 22.42 -35.53 3.77
CA ALA A 232 22.39 -34.76 5.03
C ALA A 232 21.34 -33.64 5.00
N PRO A 233 20.71 -33.28 6.14
CA PRO A 233 19.71 -32.21 6.18
C PRO A 233 20.33 -30.95 5.58
N ALA A 234 19.84 -30.57 4.39
CA ALA A 234 20.30 -29.35 3.73
C ALA A 234 20.03 -28.18 4.68
N LEU A 235 21.05 -27.34 4.88
CA LEU A 235 20.93 -26.09 5.61
C LEU A 235 19.72 -25.31 5.09
N ASN A 236 18.99 -24.68 6.00
CA ASN A 236 17.82 -23.87 5.69
C ASN A 236 18.29 -22.64 4.87
N SER A 237 17.93 -22.57 3.59
CA SER A 237 18.42 -21.52 2.69
C SER A 237 17.88 -20.13 3.07
N THR A 238 16.80 -20.08 3.83
CA THR A 238 16.25 -18.86 4.42
C THR A 238 17.19 -18.32 5.49
N ASP A 239 17.77 -19.19 6.32
CA ASP A 239 18.77 -18.81 7.31
C ASP A 239 20.06 -18.34 6.62
N GLU A 240 20.48 -19.01 5.54
CA GLU A 240 21.63 -18.57 4.73
C GLU A 240 21.39 -17.19 4.10
N GLY A 241 20.23 -16.99 3.49
CA GLY A 241 19.81 -15.69 2.93
C GLY A 241 19.78 -14.59 4.00
N PHE A 242 19.29 -14.91 5.19
CA PHE A 242 19.30 -14.00 6.33
C PHE A 242 20.72 -13.62 6.76
N CYS A 243 21.60 -14.60 6.93
CA CYS A 243 23.00 -14.38 7.31
C CYS A 243 23.73 -13.56 6.24
N HIS A 244 23.48 -13.85 4.96
CA HIS A 244 24.08 -13.13 3.84
C HIS A 244 23.60 -11.67 3.77
N LEU A 245 22.32 -11.39 4.08
CA LEU A 245 21.82 -10.01 4.20
C LEU A 245 22.63 -9.21 5.25
N ILE A 246 22.86 -9.82 6.41
CA ILE A 246 23.63 -9.19 7.49
C ILE A 246 25.08 -9.00 7.06
N GLN A 247 25.70 -10.02 6.48
CA GLN A 247 27.09 -9.95 6.00
C GLN A 247 27.28 -8.79 5.02
N ILE A 248 26.44 -8.69 3.98
CA ILE A 248 26.50 -7.62 2.99
C ILE A 248 26.33 -6.25 3.66
N HIS A 249 25.42 -6.14 4.62
CA HIS A 249 25.22 -4.89 5.34
C HIS A 249 26.44 -4.49 6.16
N VAL A 250 27.00 -5.41 6.96
CA VAL A 250 28.19 -5.15 7.78
C VAL A 250 29.39 -4.77 6.91
N GLU A 251 29.63 -5.52 5.83
CA GLU A 251 30.67 -5.22 4.86
C GLU A 251 30.49 -3.82 4.26
N LYS A 252 29.26 -3.47 3.88
CA LYS A 252 28.94 -2.16 3.30
C LYS A 252 29.15 -1.00 4.28
N VAL A 253 28.70 -1.13 5.53
CA VAL A 253 28.74 -0.02 6.50
C VAL A 253 30.10 0.17 7.17
N THR A 254 30.87 -0.90 7.33
CA THR A 254 32.23 -0.85 7.90
C THR A 254 33.29 -0.72 6.82
N GLY A 255 32.97 -1.11 5.59
CA GLY A 255 33.89 -1.14 4.45
C GLY A 255 34.85 -2.31 4.51
N ARG A 256 34.78 -3.13 5.56
CA ARG A 256 35.70 -4.22 5.83
C ARG A 256 35.15 -5.52 5.26
N PRO A 257 35.96 -6.29 4.51
CA PRO A 257 35.59 -7.64 4.11
C PRO A 257 35.20 -8.47 5.33
N GLN A 258 34.12 -9.24 5.19
CA GLN A 258 33.58 -10.05 6.27
C GLN A 258 33.87 -11.53 6.03
N ASP A 259 34.42 -12.22 7.04
CA ASP A 259 34.65 -13.66 6.96
C ASP A 259 33.33 -14.42 6.98
N ARG A 260 33.08 -15.24 5.96
CA ARG A 260 31.84 -16.00 5.79
C ARG A 260 31.61 -17.00 6.90
N SER A 261 32.65 -17.53 7.55
CA SER A 261 32.46 -18.49 8.65
C SER A 261 31.71 -17.89 9.84
N ASN A 262 31.72 -16.56 9.99
CA ASN A 262 31.01 -15.84 11.05
C ASN A 262 29.53 -15.60 10.72
N TYR A 263 29.07 -15.99 9.53
CA TYR A 263 27.71 -15.81 9.03
C TYR A 263 27.09 -17.14 8.61
N THR A 264 27.39 -18.22 9.35
CA THR A 264 26.88 -19.56 9.03
C THR A 264 25.51 -19.84 9.64
N ASN A 265 25.14 -19.11 10.70
CA ASN A 265 23.82 -19.20 11.31
C ASN A 265 23.36 -17.82 11.83
N PRO A 266 22.04 -17.60 11.99
CA PRO A 266 21.50 -16.28 12.30
C PRO A 266 22.01 -15.68 13.61
N THR A 267 22.25 -16.51 14.63
CA THR A 267 22.74 -16.06 15.95
C THR A 267 24.16 -15.52 15.86
N GLU A 268 25.07 -16.27 15.23
CA GLU A 268 26.45 -15.81 15.00
C GLU A 268 26.48 -14.57 14.11
N ALA A 269 25.70 -14.56 13.02
CA ALA A 269 25.61 -13.40 12.13
C ALA A 269 25.18 -12.12 12.87
N TYR A 270 24.22 -12.21 13.79
CA TYR A 270 23.82 -11.09 14.65
C TYR A 270 24.95 -10.67 15.60
N GLN A 271 25.59 -11.62 16.27
CA GLN A 271 26.70 -11.32 17.17
C GLN A 271 27.84 -10.61 16.44
N THR A 272 28.21 -11.09 15.24
CA THR A 272 29.22 -10.47 14.39
C THR A 272 28.79 -9.10 13.91
N TRP A 273 27.55 -8.93 13.47
CA TRP A 273 27.01 -7.61 13.15
C TRP A 273 27.17 -6.63 14.31
N MET A 274 26.82 -7.07 15.51
CA MET A 274 26.95 -6.26 16.70
C MET A 274 28.41 -5.94 17.02
N SER A 275 29.31 -6.92 17.04
CA SER A 275 30.72 -6.67 17.38
C SER A 275 31.43 -5.78 16.36
N GLU A 276 31.21 -6.02 15.07
CA GLU A 276 31.87 -5.27 13.99
C GLU A 276 31.42 -3.80 13.96
N THR A 277 30.12 -3.56 14.15
CA THR A 277 29.60 -2.17 14.21
C THR A 277 29.93 -1.49 15.52
N GLU A 278 29.99 -2.20 16.65
CA GLU A 278 30.51 -1.66 17.92
C GLU A 278 31.94 -1.14 17.75
N LEU A 279 32.81 -1.97 17.15
CA LEU A 279 34.20 -1.65 16.91
C LEU A 279 34.37 -0.50 15.91
N TYR A 280 33.67 -0.54 14.77
CA TYR A 280 33.86 0.44 13.70
C TYR A 280 33.36 1.85 14.07
N PHE A 281 32.20 1.90 14.74
CA PHE A 281 31.51 3.15 15.12
C PHE A 281 31.77 3.55 16.58
N ALA A 282 32.61 2.81 17.32
CA ALA A 282 32.93 3.04 18.72
C ALA A 282 31.67 3.19 19.61
N ILE A 283 30.70 2.28 19.43
CA ILE A 283 29.40 2.36 20.12
C ILE A 283 29.61 2.03 21.61
N PRO A 284 29.28 2.94 22.55
CA PRO A 284 29.40 2.63 23.97
C PRO A 284 28.42 1.52 24.37
N ARG A 285 28.86 0.56 25.19
CA ARG A 285 28.00 -0.52 25.70
C ARG A 285 26.77 -0.03 26.49
N THR A 286 26.86 1.18 27.04
CA THR A 286 25.77 1.82 27.79
C THR A 286 24.79 2.58 26.90
N LYS A 287 25.08 2.74 25.60
CA LYS A 287 24.20 3.46 24.68
C LYS A 287 22.92 2.68 24.45
N LYS A 288 21.79 3.24 24.87
CA LYS A 288 20.45 2.70 24.63
C LYS A 288 19.93 3.11 23.26
N GLY A 289 18.97 2.36 22.72
CA GLY A 289 18.27 2.73 21.48
C GLY A 289 19.06 2.43 20.21
N VAL A 290 20.17 1.70 20.31
CA VAL A 290 21.02 1.23 19.20
C VAL A 290 20.96 -0.28 19.03
N GLU A 291 19.88 -0.90 19.53
CA GLU A 291 19.65 -2.34 19.37
C GLU A 291 19.47 -2.67 17.88
N PRO A 292 20.02 -3.81 17.40
CA PRO A 292 19.85 -4.24 16.01
C PRO A 292 18.38 -4.38 15.61
N LEU A 293 18.04 -3.84 14.44
CA LEU A 293 16.69 -3.93 13.87
C LEU A 293 16.74 -4.16 12.36
N ILE A 294 15.98 -5.14 11.88
CA ILE A 294 15.74 -5.36 10.46
C ILE A 294 14.35 -4.79 10.11
N ILE A 295 14.27 -4.07 8.99
CA ILE A 295 13.04 -3.51 8.46
C ILE A 295 12.89 -3.94 7.00
N LEU A 296 11.81 -4.64 6.68
CA LEU A 296 11.48 -5.06 5.33
C LEU A 296 10.28 -4.25 4.79
N ASP A 297 10.42 -3.73 3.57
CA ASP A 297 9.35 -3.06 2.81
C ASP A 297 8.94 -3.92 1.60
N THR A 298 7.70 -3.76 1.15
CA THR A 298 7.12 -4.47 -0.01
C THR A 298 7.30 -6.00 0.11
N CYS A 299 6.91 -6.55 1.26
CA CYS A 299 7.15 -7.95 1.62
C CYS A 299 6.21 -8.98 0.94
N GLU A 300 5.31 -8.55 0.05
CA GLU A 300 4.37 -9.43 -0.65
C GLU A 300 5.10 -10.52 -1.44
N CYS A 301 6.28 -10.19 -1.97
CA CYS A 301 7.13 -11.13 -2.70
C CYS A 301 7.54 -12.37 -1.87
N LEU A 302 7.59 -12.24 -0.54
CA LEU A 302 7.89 -13.33 0.39
C LEU A 302 6.62 -13.90 1.04
N ALA A 303 5.62 -13.06 1.32
CA ALA A 303 4.40 -13.46 2.01
C ALA A 303 3.47 -14.31 1.12
N GLU A 304 3.55 -14.18 -0.20
CA GLU A 304 2.71 -14.93 -1.15
C GLU A 304 3.28 -16.31 -1.52
N ARG A 305 4.43 -16.69 -0.94
CA ARG A 305 5.15 -17.91 -1.29
C ARG A 305 5.28 -18.83 -0.10
N GLU A 306 4.88 -20.08 -0.29
CA GLU A 306 4.97 -21.10 0.74
C GLU A 306 6.40 -21.64 0.87
N HIS A 307 6.82 -21.85 2.12
CA HIS A 307 8.07 -22.49 2.47
C HIS A 307 7.96 -24.01 2.23
N LYS A 308 8.96 -24.62 1.61
CA LYS A 308 8.92 -26.04 1.19
C LYS A 308 8.79 -27.03 2.35
N SER A 309 9.36 -26.73 3.51
CA SER A 309 9.49 -27.68 4.63
C SER A 309 8.85 -27.26 5.96
N LEU A 310 8.53 -25.97 6.16
CA LEU A 310 8.02 -25.48 7.44
C LEU A 310 6.50 -25.49 7.39
N VAL A 311 5.87 -26.09 8.40
CA VAL A 311 4.41 -26.25 8.48
C VAL A 311 3.91 -25.85 9.87
N HIS A 312 2.86 -25.04 9.90
CA HIS A 312 2.14 -24.64 11.12
C HIS A 312 1.55 -25.87 11.80
N LYS A 313 1.85 -26.09 13.08
CA LYS A 313 1.45 -27.35 13.75
C LYS A 313 -0.07 -27.49 13.91
N THR A 314 -0.77 -26.38 14.12
CA THR A 314 -2.22 -26.38 14.38
C THR A 314 -3.04 -26.43 13.11
N SER A 315 -2.68 -25.64 12.10
CA SER A 315 -3.46 -25.52 10.86
C SER A 315 -3.03 -26.50 9.76
N GLY A 316 -1.82 -27.07 9.85
CA GLY A 316 -1.22 -27.87 8.79
C GLY A 316 -0.84 -27.06 7.55
N LYS A 317 -1.06 -25.73 7.55
CA LYS A 317 -0.66 -24.84 6.46
C LYS A 317 0.85 -24.68 6.48
N ARG A 318 1.47 -24.57 5.30
CA ARG A 318 2.88 -24.21 5.22
C ARG A 318 3.09 -22.79 5.73
N TYR A 319 4.23 -22.57 6.37
CA TYR A 319 4.70 -21.23 6.64
C TYR A 319 4.95 -20.50 5.32
N THR A 320 4.81 -19.19 5.29
CA THR A 320 5.29 -18.37 4.17
C THR A 320 6.80 -18.16 4.28
N LEU A 321 7.47 -17.79 3.18
CA LEU A 321 8.88 -17.39 3.23
C LEU A 321 9.09 -16.17 4.13
N LEU A 322 8.11 -15.28 4.23
CA LEU A 322 8.19 -14.12 5.14
C LEU A 322 8.18 -14.56 6.61
N GLU A 323 7.32 -15.51 6.98
CA GLU A 323 7.28 -16.03 8.34
C GLU A 323 8.55 -16.78 8.70
N ALA A 324 9.06 -17.61 7.78
CA ALA A 324 10.35 -18.29 7.94
C ALA A 324 11.49 -17.29 8.14
N PHE A 325 11.52 -16.21 7.35
CA PHE A 325 12.51 -15.14 7.51
C PHE A 325 12.39 -14.43 8.87
N CYS A 326 11.17 -14.19 9.37
CA CYS A 326 10.95 -13.67 10.71
C CYS A 326 11.46 -14.63 11.82
N LEU A 327 11.35 -15.95 11.62
CA LEU A 327 11.90 -16.97 12.51
C LEU A 327 13.44 -17.10 12.44
N ALA A 328 14.10 -16.54 11.42
CA ALA A 328 15.56 -16.47 11.41
C ALA A 328 16.08 -15.39 12.40
N VAL A 329 15.28 -14.36 12.72
CA VAL A 329 15.69 -13.25 13.60
C VAL A 329 15.93 -13.74 15.02
N PRO A 330 17.17 -13.69 15.56
CA PRO A 330 17.45 -14.23 16.88
C PRO A 330 16.70 -13.47 17.98
N SER A 331 16.34 -14.18 19.05
CA SER A 331 15.77 -13.55 20.23
C SER A 331 16.83 -12.79 21.03
N PRO A 332 16.53 -11.63 21.67
CA PRO A 332 15.25 -10.92 21.75
C PRO A 332 15.12 -9.80 20.72
N PHE A 333 15.77 -9.91 19.56
CA PHE A 333 15.80 -8.83 18.58
C PHE A 333 14.48 -8.71 17.81
N GLY A 334 14.31 -7.56 17.16
CA GLY A 334 13.08 -7.20 16.47
C GLY A 334 13.22 -7.21 14.95
N ILE A 335 12.10 -7.40 14.28
CA ILE A 335 11.90 -7.15 12.85
C ILE A 335 10.59 -6.38 12.64
N LEU A 336 10.62 -5.40 11.74
CA LEU A 336 9.44 -4.68 11.24
C LEU A 336 9.21 -5.05 9.77
N VAL A 337 8.03 -5.55 9.43
CA VAL A 337 7.69 -5.93 8.06
C VAL A 337 6.47 -5.14 7.55
N MET A 338 6.58 -4.58 6.35
CA MET A 338 5.52 -3.78 5.74
C MET A 338 5.23 -4.29 4.32
N GLY A 339 3.95 -4.40 3.96
CA GLY A 339 3.53 -4.77 2.61
C GLY A 339 2.03 -4.54 2.40
N CYS A 340 1.50 -4.94 1.25
CA CYS A 340 0.07 -5.00 0.93
C CYS A 340 -0.55 -6.30 1.42
N ASN A 341 0.22 -7.39 1.38
CA ASN A 341 -0.15 -8.71 1.86
C ASN A 341 0.92 -9.28 2.80
N ALA A 342 1.58 -8.44 3.61
CA ALA A 342 2.59 -8.87 4.58
C ALA A 342 1.96 -9.46 5.84
N ASN A 343 1.04 -10.42 5.67
CA ASN A 343 0.37 -11.06 6.78
C ASN A 343 1.28 -12.09 7.45
N ILE A 344 1.19 -12.20 8.77
CA ILE A 344 1.88 -13.20 9.59
C ILE A 344 0.81 -13.95 10.36
N ASP A 345 0.73 -15.25 10.19
CA ASP A 345 -0.22 -16.10 10.90
C ASP A 345 0.20 -16.22 12.37
N ALA A 346 -0.50 -15.49 13.22
CA ALA A 346 -0.31 -15.49 14.66
C ALA A 346 -1.19 -16.55 15.35
N THR A 347 -1.68 -17.58 14.65
CA THR A 347 -2.52 -18.63 15.25
C THR A 347 -1.76 -19.90 15.63
N ASP A 348 -0.53 -20.11 15.14
CA ASP A 348 0.29 -21.26 15.54
C ASP A 348 0.96 -21.03 16.91
N PRO A 349 0.63 -21.85 17.94
CA PRO A 349 1.25 -21.77 19.25
C PRO A 349 2.77 -21.91 19.20
N VAL A 350 3.33 -22.65 18.24
CA VAL A 350 4.79 -22.81 18.10
C VAL A 350 5.46 -21.51 17.68
N PHE A 351 4.87 -20.81 16.72
CA PHE A 351 5.39 -19.49 16.34
C PHE A 351 5.31 -18.52 17.52
N LEU A 352 4.18 -18.53 18.24
CA LEU A 352 3.95 -17.66 19.40
C LEU A 352 4.81 -18.02 20.62
N THR A 353 5.30 -19.25 20.77
CA THR A 353 6.27 -19.56 21.83
C THR A 353 7.64 -18.94 21.54
N MET A 354 7.97 -18.72 20.27
CA MET A 354 9.26 -18.19 19.82
C MET A 354 9.26 -16.68 19.59
N ALA A 355 8.09 -16.08 19.33
CA ALA A 355 7.96 -14.67 18.94
C ALA A 355 6.77 -13.97 19.60
N ASN A 356 6.97 -12.69 19.93
CA ASN A 356 5.89 -11.75 20.20
C ASN A 356 5.49 -11.11 18.87
N VAL A 357 4.29 -11.40 18.40
CA VAL A 357 3.79 -10.96 17.10
C VAL A 357 2.80 -9.82 17.30
N THR A 358 3.00 -8.70 16.63
CA THR A 358 2.12 -7.53 16.74
C THR A 358 1.76 -7.00 15.37
N ASN A 359 0.48 -7.07 15.03
CA ASN A 359 -0.09 -6.36 13.88
C ASN A 359 -0.39 -4.91 14.31
N ILE A 360 0.26 -3.92 13.70
CA ILE A 360 -0.01 -2.51 13.99
C ILE A 360 -1.24 -1.97 13.24
N GLY A 361 -1.91 -2.84 12.47
CA GLY A 361 -3.05 -2.51 11.62
C GLY A 361 -2.63 -1.84 10.31
N PRO A 362 -3.59 -1.62 9.40
CA PRO A 362 -3.33 -0.91 8.15
C PRO A 362 -3.05 0.57 8.39
N LEU A 363 -2.19 1.16 7.57
CA LEU A 363 -1.99 2.61 7.51
C LEU A 363 -3.26 3.28 6.93
N PRO A 364 -3.87 4.22 7.66
CA PRO A 364 -5.11 4.83 7.23
C PRO A 364 -4.90 5.69 5.97
N LEU A 365 -5.96 5.74 5.16
CA LEU A 365 -6.12 6.80 4.15
C LEU A 365 -6.15 8.16 4.86
N LEU A 366 -5.74 9.21 4.15
CA LEU A 366 -5.88 10.55 4.71
C LEU A 366 -7.36 10.91 4.77
N SER A 367 -7.76 11.60 5.83
CA SER A 367 -9.00 12.38 5.84
C SER A 367 -8.82 13.65 4.99
N GLU A 368 -9.90 14.37 4.72
CA GLU A 368 -9.80 15.67 4.02
C GLU A 368 -8.93 16.66 4.82
N ARG A 369 -9.05 16.64 6.16
CA ARG A 369 -8.18 17.42 7.07
C ARG A 369 -6.73 16.92 7.05
N GLY A 370 -6.53 15.61 7.01
CA GLY A 370 -5.20 14.99 6.91
C GLY A 370 -4.49 15.35 5.61
N TYR A 371 -5.23 15.37 4.50
CA TYR A 371 -4.73 15.83 3.21
C TYR A 371 -4.34 17.31 3.26
N HIS A 372 -5.19 18.16 3.83
CA HIS A 372 -4.88 19.59 3.98
C HIS A 372 -3.58 19.82 4.78
N LYS A 373 -3.42 19.14 5.93
CA LYS A 373 -2.18 19.21 6.72
C LYS A 373 -0.97 18.65 5.97
N ALA A 374 -1.18 17.64 5.12
CA ALA A 374 -0.09 17.07 4.33
C ALA A 374 0.41 18.07 3.29
N LEU A 375 -0.47 18.87 2.68
CA LEU A 375 -0.09 19.94 1.76
C LEU A 375 0.79 21.00 2.43
N GLU A 376 0.37 21.46 3.60
CA GLU A 376 1.04 22.55 4.32
C GLU A 376 2.35 22.11 4.99
N GLY A 377 2.33 20.96 5.67
CA GLY A 377 3.44 20.55 6.54
C GLY A 377 4.37 19.48 5.95
N SER A 378 3.87 18.63 5.06
CA SER A 378 4.63 17.47 4.56
C SER A 378 5.13 17.68 3.14
N TRP A 379 4.25 18.05 2.22
CA TRP A 379 4.53 18.12 0.79
C TRP A 379 4.98 19.52 0.36
N ASN A 380 4.70 20.54 1.18
CA ASN A 380 4.97 21.94 0.88
C ASN A 380 4.46 22.31 -0.52
N ALA A 381 3.22 21.93 -0.80
CA ALA A 381 2.64 21.99 -2.14
C ALA A 381 1.37 22.84 -2.13
N GLU A 382 1.34 23.84 -3.01
CA GLU A 382 0.15 24.65 -3.22
C GLU A 382 -0.86 23.89 -4.09
N VAL A 383 -2.14 23.95 -3.71
CA VAL A 383 -3.25 23.35 -4.46
C VAL A 383 -4.38 24.36 -4.52
N ASP A 384 -4.89 24.59 -5.73
CA ASP A 384 -6.09 25.39 -5.95
C ASP A 384 -7.25 24.85 -5.08
N MET A 385 -7.86 25.75 -4.32
CA MET A 385 -8.98 25.45 -3.44
C MET A 385 -10.16 24.80 -4.17
N ALA A 386 -10.38 25.16 -5.44
CA ALA A 386 -11.44 24.61 -6.28
C ALA A 386 -11.22 23.12 -6.62
N VAL A 387 -9.97 22.67 -6.76
CA VAL A 387 -9.63 21.28 -7.12
C VAL A 387 -9.34 20.40 -5.91
N ARG A 388 -8.99 20.98 -4.77
CA ARG A 388 -8.56 20.24 -3.55
C ARG A 388 -9.58 19.19 -3.10
N LYS A 389 -10.83 19.60 -2.89
CA LYS A 389 -11.91 18.71 -2.44
C LYS A 389 -12.25 17.64 -3.50
N PRO A 390 -12.41 17.97 -4.79
CA PRO A 390 -12.56 16.96 -5.85
C PRO A 390 -11.41 15.93 -5.88
N LEU A 391 -10.15 16.39 -5.83
CA LEU A 391 -8.97 15.51 -5.79
C LEU A 391 -9.03 14.53 -4.62
N PHE A 392 -9.46 14.98 -3.45
CA PHE A 392 -9.65 14.11 -2.31
C PHE A 392 -10.64 12.97 -2.60
N TYR A 393 -11.82 13.29 -3.13
CA TYR A 393 -12.83 12.28 -3.43
C TYR A 393 -12.46 11.37 -4.60
N TRP A 394 -11.77 11.88 -5.61
CA TRP A 394 -11.31 11.06 -6.75
C TRP A 394 -10.25 10.04 -6.36
N THR A 395 -9.41 10.39 -5.38
CA THR A 395 -8.34 9.52 -4.89
C THR A 395 -8.74 8.69 -3.68
N GLY A 396 -9.90 8.97 -3.09
CA GLY A 396 -10.31 8.36 -1.83
C GLY A 396 -9.34 8.66 -0.68
N GLY A 397 -8.63 9.79 -0.70
CA GLY A 397 -7.63 10.13 0.31
C GLY A 397 -6.33 9.31 0.26
N LEU A 398 -6.08 8.58 -0.84
CA LEU A 398 -4.89 7.73 -0.98
C LEU A 398 -3.64 8.59 -1.23
N PRO A 399 -2.63 8.62 -0.32
CA PRO A 399 -1.49 9.53 -0.42
C PRO A 399 -0.76 9.47 -1.76
N ARG A 400 -0.52 8.26 -2.30
CA ARG A 400 0.20 8.11 -3.58
C ARG A 400 -0.53 8.78 -4.74
N LEU A 401 -1.85 8.66 -4.80
CA LEU A 401 -2.65 9.26 -5.85
C LEU A 401 -2.81 10.77 -5.65
N LEU A 402 -2.98 11.23 -4.41
CA LEU A 402 -2.99 12.65 -4.09
C LEU A 402 -1.69 13.32 -4.55
N ARG A 403 -0.54 12.72 -4.20
CA ARG A 403 0.77 13.21 -4.63
C ARG A 403 0.98 13.16 -6.14
N LEU A 404 0.44 12.16 -6.81
CA LEU A 404 0.52 12.06 -8.27
C LEU A 404 -0.13 13.27 -8.96
N ALA A 405 -1.13 13.91 -8.36
CA ALA A 405 -1.77 15.11 -8.92
C ALA A 405 -0.85 16.35 -8.94
N HIS A 406 0.22 16.33 -8.15
CA HIS A 406 1.22 17.40 -8.10
C HIS A 406 2.40 17.18 -9.03
N VAL A 407 2.53 16.01 -9.67
CA VAL A 407 3.60 15.75 -10.63
C VAL A 407 3.40 16.70 -11.81
N THR A 408 4.37 17.57 -12.05
CA THR A 408 4.36 18.48 -13.19
C THR A 408 4.56 17.69 -14.48
N HIS A 409 3.71 17.95 -15.48
CA HIS A 409 3.89 17.42 -16.81
C HIS A 409 4.65 18.44 -17.68
N LYS A 410 4.98 18.05 -18.93
CA LYS A 410 5.60 18.95 -19.91
C LYS A 410 4.84 20.30 -19.91
N GLN A 411 5.57 21.42 -19.77
CA GLN A 411 5.07 22.80 -19.56
C GLN A 411 4.86 23.26 -18.11
N ASP A 412 5.40 22.56 -17.10
CA ASP A 412 5.36 22.96 -15.67
C ASP A 412 3.97 23.11 -15.06
N ILE A 413 2.93 22.58 -15.71
CA ILE A 413 1.57 22.59 -15.19
C ILE A 413 1.25 21.23 -14.56
N SER A 414 0.73 21.27 -13.34
CA SER A 414 0.18 20.10 -12.64
C SER A 414 -1.35 20.20 -12.54
N LEU A 415 -2.02 19.08 -12.25
CA LEU A 415 -3.46 19.09 -12.01
C LEU A 415 -3.82 19.93 -10.78
N ALA A 416 -2.90 20.04 -9.83
CA ALA A 416 -3.07 20.78 -8.59
C ALA A 416 -2.88 22.31 -8.71
N GLN A 417 -2.17 22.79 -9.75
CA GLN A 417 -1.69 24.19 -9.87
C GLN A 417 -2.02 24.86 -11.22
N GLY A 418 -2.96 24.31 -12.01
CA GLY A 418 -3.29 24.82 -13.35
C GLY A 418 -4.53 25.71 -13.42
N SER A 419 -4.63 26.53 -14.47
CA SER A 419 -5.89 27.18 -14.87
C SER A 419 -6.96 26.15 -15.26
N PHE A 420 -8.25 26.55 -15.29
CA PHE A 420 -9.34 25.66 -15.72
C PHE A 420 -9.10 25.01 -17.09
N ASP A 421 -8.50 25.73 -18.05
CA ASP A 421 -8.16 25.17 -19.36
C ASP A 421 -7.08 24.08 -19.28
N ALA A 422 -6.12 24.23 -18.37
CA ALA A 422 -5.09 23.23 -18.15
C ALA A 422 -5.61 22.01 -17.38
N PHE A 423 -6.66 22.19 -16.56
CA PHE A 423 -7.26 21.13 -15.74
C PHE A 423 -7.69 19.94 -16.61
N SER A 424 -8.47 20.17 -17.68
CA SER A 424 -8.96 19.09 -18.54
C SER A 424 -7.83 18.26 -19.15
N ARG A 425 -6.79 18.94 -19.65
CA ARG A 425 -5.61 18.31 -20.24
C ARG A 425 -4.81 17.49 -19.22
N CYS A 426 -4.59 18.05 -18.03
CA CYS A 426 -3.87 17.36 -16.96
C CYS A 426 -4.69 16.21 -16.36
N PHE A 427 -6.02 16.32 -16.33
CA PHE A 427 -6.89 15.31 -15.75
C PHE A 427 -6.84 13.99 -16.52
N GLY A 428 -6.84 14.03 -17.85
CA GLY A 428 -6.67 12.83 -18.69
C GLY A 428 -5.37 12.09 -18.39
N LEU A 429 -4.24 12.81 -18.41
CA LEU A 429 -2.92 12.25 -18.10
C LEU A 429 -2.82 11.70 -16.67
N TYR A 430 -3.44 12.41 -15.71
CA TYR A 430 -3.51 11.99 -14.32
C TYR A 430 -4.32 10.71 -14.17
N LYS A 431 -5.50 10.62 -14.81
CA LYS A 431 -6.35 9.42 -14.83
C LYS A 431 -5.60 8.22 -15.40
N ASP A 432 -4.95 8.38 -16.55
CA ASP A 432 -4.18 7.31 -17.19
C ASP A 432 -3.01 6.85 -16.31
N SER A 433 -2.33 7.80 -15.68
CA SER A 433 -1.24 7.51 -14.74
C SER A 433 -1.73 6.80 -13.48
N ALA A 434 -2.92 7.15 -12.98
CA ALA A 434 -3.56 6.47 -11.85
C ALA A 434 -3.92 5.04 -12.21
N LYS A 435 -4.58 4.82 -13.36
CA LYS A 435 -4.92 3.48 -13.89
C LYS A 435 -3.69 2.60 -14.07
N ALA A 436 -2.60 3.15 -14.62
CA ALA A 436 -1.36 2.40 -14.82
C ALA A 436 -0.71 1.95 -13.49
N LYS A 437 -0.88 2.72 -12.41
CA LYS A 437 -0.35 2.36 -11.07
C LYS A 437 -1.26 1.39 -10.31
N TYR A 438 -2.54 1.33 -10.67
CA TYR A 438 -3.59 0.52 -10.06
C TYR A 438 -4.35 -0.27 -11.12
N PRO A 439 -3.68 -1.17 -11.86
CA PRO A 439 -4.35 -1.95 -12.90
C PRO A 439 -5.34 -2.93 -12.27
N VAL A 440 -6.57 -2.95 -12.75
CA VAL A 440 -7.54 -3.99 -12.38
C VAL A 440 -7.27 -5.24 -13.18
N GLN A 441 -6.90 -6.31 -12.49
CA GLN A 441 -6.70 -7.60 -13.12
C GLN A 441 -8.07 -8.17 -13.53
N PRO A 442 -8.21 -8.78 -14.73
CA PRO A 442 -9.50 -9.31 -15.19
C PRO A 442 -10.17 -10.27 -14.20
N LYS A 443 -9.40 -11.16 -13.56
CA LYS A 443 -9.91 -12.09 -12.54
C LYS A 443 -10.53 -11.41 -11.30
N TRP A 444 -10.12 -10.18 -11.03
CA TRP A 444 -10.60 -9.38 -9.91
C TRP A 444 -11.66 -8.37 -10.31
N PHE A 445 -12.07 -8.32 -11.58
CA PHE A 445 -13.07 -7.37 -12.06
C PHE A 445 -14.39 -7.44 -11.27
N PRO A 446 -15.02 -8.61 -11.06
CA PRO A 446 -16.31 -8.68 -10.33
C PRO A 446 -16.23 -8.08 -8.93
N HIS A 447 -15.17 -8.42 -8.18
CA HIS A 447 -14.93 -7.91 -6.83
C HIS A 447 -14.61 -6.42 -6.84
N THR A 448 -13.74 -5.97 -7.76
CA THR A 448 -13.36 -4.55 -7.87
C THR A 448 -14.56 -3.68 -8.23
N TYR A 449 -15.41 -4.15 -9.13
CA TYR A 449 -16.63 -3.48 -9.52
C TYR A 449 -17.62 -3.35 -8.35
N THR A 450 -17.90 -4.44 -7.62
CA THR A 450 -18.75 -4.38 -6.43
C THR A 450 -18.16 -3.46 -5.36
N CYS A 451 -16.85 -3.52 -5.11
CA CYS A 451 -16.17 -2.62 -4.18
C CYS A 451 -16.26 -1.15 -4.61
N LEU A 452 -16.20 -0.86 -5.92
CA LEU A 452 -16.43 0.49 -6.44
C LEU A 452 -17.86 0.94 -6.17
N LEU A 453 -18.87 0.10 -6.39
CA LEU A 453 -20.26 0.45 -6.07
C LEU A 453 -20.39 0.79 -4.59
N ALA A 454 -19.90 -0.09 -3.70
CA ALA A 454 -19.92 0.13 -2.26
C ALA A 454 -19.22 1.44 -1.85
N SER A 455 -18.03 1.71 -2.40
CA SER A 455 -17.27 2.95 -2.20
C SER A 455 -18.04 4.18 -2.67
N SER A 456 -18.56 4.12 -3.90
CA SER A 456 -19.27 5.22 -4.57
C SER A 456 -20.55 5.59 -3.83
N THR A 457 -21.21 4.59 -3.21
CA THR A 457 -22.44 4.78 -2.45
C THR A 457 -22.23 4.89 -0.94
N LYS A 458 -20.96 4.98 -0.48
CA LYS A 458 -20.59 5.05 0.94
C LYS A 458 -21.20 3.95 1.81
N ALA A 459 -21.35 2.76 1.23
CA ALA A 459 -21.94 1.60 1.89
C ALA A 459 -21.14 1.19 3.11
N LYS A 460 -21.87 0.87 4.20
CA LYS A 460 -21.27 0.28 5.38
C LYS A 460 -21.07 -1.20 5.12
N VAL A 461 -19.87 -1.69 5.38
CA VAL A 461 -19.49 -3.10 5.17
C VAL A 461 -18.68 -3.56 6.36
N LYS A 462 -18.70 -4.87 6.63
CA LYS A 462 -17.78 -5.49 7.58
C LYS A 462 -16.55 -5.96 6.83
N SER A 463 -15.35 -5.83 7.41
CA SER A 463 -14.11 -6.30 6.76
C SER A 463 -14.18 -7.79 6.42
N THR A 464 -14.77 -8.61 7.29
CA THR A 464 -14.92 -10.06 7.12
C THR A 464 -16.10 -10.47 6.25
N ALA A 465 -16.94 -9.53 5.79
CA ALA A 465 -18.07 -9.87 4.92
C ALA A 465 -17.57 -10.22 3.52
N VAL A 466 -18.15 -11.28 2.95
CA VAL A 466 -17.96 -11.66 1.55
C VAL A 466 -18.54 -10.56 0.66
N ILE A 467 -17.80 -10.21 -0.39
CA ILE A 467 -18.20 -9.20 -1.36
C ILE A 467 -19.29 -9.79 -2.27
N PRO A 468 -20.50 -9.19 -2.32
CA PRO A 468 -21.59 -9.69 -3.13
C PRO A 468 -21.36 -9.38 -4.61
N VAL A 469 -20.84 -10.35 -5.37
CA VAL A 469 -20.65 -10.21 -6.82
C VAL A 469 -21.95 -10.50 -7.57
N ASN A 470 -22.12 -9.86 -8.74
CA ASN A 470 -23.25 -10.12 -9.63
C ASN A 470 -23.38 -11.64 -9.88
N PRO A 471 -24.57 -12.25 -9.67
CA PRO A 471 -24.79 -13.67 -9.93
C PRO A 471 -24.35 -14.13 -11.32
N ALA A 472 -24.49 -13.28 -12.34
CA ALA A 472 -24.08 -13.58 -13.71
C ALA A 472 -22.55 -13.76 -13.88
N TRP A 473 -21.74 -13.23 -12.96
CA TRP A 473 -20.28 -13.32 -12.99
C TRP A 473 -19.72 -14.44 -12.12
N ARG A 474 -20.56 -15.18 -11.38
CA ARG A 474 -20.09 -16.21 -10.43
C ARG A 474 -19.32 -17.35 -11.10
N GLY A 475 -19.64 -17.66 -12.36
CA GLY A 475 -18.94 -18.69 -13.13
C GLY A 475 -17.49 -18.32 -13.48
N ASP A 476 -17.17 -17.02 -13.54
CA ASP A 476 -15.84 -16.52 -13.89
C ASP A 476 -14.96 -16.27 -12.64
N THR A 477 -15.56 -16.21 -11.45
CA THR A 477 -14.85 -16.00 -10.19
C THR A 477 -14.47 -17.31 -9.54
N LEU A 478 -13.17 -17.62 -9.49
CA LEU A 478 -12.67 -18.84 -8.85
C LEU A 478 -12.78 -18.82 -7.31
N LEU A 479 -12.82 -17.64 -6.69
CA LEU A 479 -12.79 -17.46 -5.24
C LEU A 479 -13.68 -16.28 -4.84
N ALA A 480 -14.54 -16.50 -3.84
CA ALA A 480 -15.27 -15.42 -3.18
C ALA A 480 -14.30 -14.67 -2.24
N LEU A 481 -14.17 -13.36 -2.42
CA LEU A 481 -13.34 -12.52 -1.55
C LEU A 481 -14.16 -11.80 -0.49
N THR A 482 -13.58 -11.63 0.68
CA THR A 482 -14.00 -10.66 1.69
C THR A 482 -13.42 -9.28 1.42
N TYR A 483 -13.94 -8.24 2.10
CA TYR A 483 -13.37 -6.89 1.99
C TYR A 483 -11.95 -6.78 2.56
N ASP A 484 -11.59 -7.60 3.56
CA ASP A 484 -10.23 -7.67 4.09
C ASP A 484 -9.27 -8.27 3.04
N GLU A 485 -9.66 -9.37 2.39
CA GLU A 485 -8.88 -9.96 1.30
C GLU A 485 -8.79 -9.01 0.09
N ALA A 486 -9.85 -8.26 -0.22
CA ALA A 486 -9.77 -7.22 -1.25
C ALA A 486 -8.78 -6.09 -0.89
N THR A 487 -8.63 -5.78 0.40
CA THR A 487 -7.62 -4.84 0.91
C THR A 487 -6.20 -5.39 0.68
N THR A 488 -5.97 -6.68 0.96
CA THR A 488 -4.65 -7.31 0.74
C THR A 488 -4.29 -7.39 -0.74
N GLN A 489 -5.27 -7.61 -1.62
CA GLN A 489 -5.13 -7.56 -3.08
C GLN A 489 -5.02 -6.13 -3.64
N SER A 490 -5.02 -5.10 -2.79
CA SER A 490 -4.98 -3.69 -3.19
C SER A 490 -6.10 -3.26 -4.15
N ILE A 491 -7.28 -3.89 -4.06
CA ILE A 491 -8.49 -3.46 -4.78
C ILE A 491 -9.00 -2.12 -4.21
N GLY A 492 -8.89 -1.95 -2.89
CA GLY A 492 -9.25 -0.72 -2.19
C GLY A 492 -8.74 -0.74 -0.75
N ALA A 493 -9.31 0.10 0.10
CA ALA A 493 -8.95 0.20 1.50
C ALA A 493 -10.18 0.16 2.40
N TYR A 494 -10.17 -0.74 3.38
CA TYR A 494 -11.16 -0.73 4.45
C TYR A 494 -10.82 0.33 5.51
N ASN A 495 -11.79 1.16 5.88
CA ASN A 495 -11.68 2.14 6.95
C ASN A 495 -12.50 1.65 8.17
N PRO A 496 -11.84 1.18 9.25
CA PRO A 496 -12.52 0.62 10.41
C PRO A 496 -13.30 1.66 11.23
N LEU A 497 -12.96 2.95 11.14
CA LEU A 497 -13.68 4.00 11.88
C LEU A 497 -15.04 4.31 11.26
N THR A 498 -15.15 4.15 9.95
CA THR A 498 -16.40 4.45 9.22
C THR A 498 -17.13 3.19 8.76
N ASN A 499 -16.50 2.01 8.92
CA ASN A 499 -16.94 0.74 8.35
C ASN A 499 -17.21 0.86 6.84
N ARG A 500 -16.37 1.59 6.12
CA ARG A 500 -16.52 1.81 4.67
C ARG A 500 -15.33 1.22 3.93
N PHE A 501 -15.59 0.69 2.74
CA PHE A 501 -14.55 0.32 1.80
C PHE A 501 -14.38 1.41 0.75
N VAL A 502 -13.14 1.84 0.53
CA VAL A 502 -12.81 2.96 -0.37
C VAL A 502 -12.04 2.43 -1.57
N VAL A 503 -12.62 2.62 -2.74
CA VAL A 503 -11.97 2.44 -4.05
C VAL A 503 -11.83 3.82 -4.68
N PRO A 504 -10.61 4.27 -5.03
CA PRO A 504 -10.39 5.53 -5.75
C PRO A 504 -11.07 5.48 -7.12
N PRO A 505 -12.14 6.24 -7.39
CA PRO A 505 -12.84 6.16 -8.68
C PRO A 505 -11.94 6.55 -9.86
N ILE A 506 -10.88 7.35 -9.65
CA ILE A 506 -9.95 7.73 -10.71
C ILE A 506 -9.17 6.54 -11.30
N THR A 507 -9.10 5.40 -10.61
CA THR A 507 -8.39 4.21 -11.09
C THR A 507 -9.27 3.27 -11.90
N PHE A 508 -10.56 3.57 -12.06
CA PHE A 508 -11.54 2.66 -12.65
C PHE A 508 -12.55 3.40 -13.53
N ASP A 509 -12.53 3.15 -14.84
CA ASP A 509 -13.36 3.86 -15.82
C ASP A 509 -14.19 2.94 -16.73
N ASP A 510 -15.02 3.56 -17.56
CA ASP A 510 -16.03 2.89 -18.38
C ASP A 510 -15.44 1.85 -19.35
N ASP A 511 -14.22 2.05 -19.84
CA ASP A 511 -13.54 1.13 -20.75
C ASP A 511 -13.33 -0.25 -20.13
N GLN A 512 -13.07 -0.29 -18.82
CA GLN A 512 -12.88 -1.52 -18.06
C GLN A 512 -14.21 -2.25 -17.82
N VAL A 513 -15.32 -1.52 -17.80
CA VAL A 513 -16.65 -2.00 -17.41
C VAL A 513 -17.49 -2.46 -18.60
N THR A 514 -17.38 -1.75 -19.73
CA THR A 514 -18.19 -2.01 -20.93
C THR A 514 -17.98 -3.42 -21.48
N ARG A 515 -16.80 -4.01 -21.26
CA ARG A 515 -16.46 -5.36 -21.71
C ARG A 515 -17.14 -6.48 -20.92
N SER A 516 -17.76 -6.16 -19.80
CA SER A 516 -18.20 -7.15 -18.80
C SER A 516 -19.71 -7.13 -18.54
N GLY A 517 -20.49 -6.38 -19.34
CA GLY A 517 -21.95 -6.30 -19.20
C GLY A 517 -22.41 -5.71 -17.86
N ALA A 518 -21.64 -4.78 -17.29
CA ALA A 518 -22.00 -4.24 -15.98
C ALA A 518 -23.16 -3.24 -16.05
N PRO A 519 -24.03 -3.22 -15.02
CA PRO A 519 -25.27 -2.45 -15.04
C PRO A 519 -25.09 -0.94 -14.86
N ILE A 520 -23.93 -0.50 -14.35
CA ILE A 520 -23.61 0.90 -14.07
C ILE A 520 -22.19 1.19 -14.55
N LEU A 521 -22.03 2.21 -15.39
CA LEU A 521 -20.72 2.70 -15.78
C LEU A 521 -20.12 3.56 -14.65
N PRO A 522 -18.80 3.49 -14.37
CA PRO A 522 -18.16 4.34 -13.36
C PRO A 522 -18.47 5.83 -13.54
N SER A 523 -18.52 6.33 -14.78
CA SER A 523 -18.92 7.70 -15.11
C SER A 523 -20.34 8.07 -14.69
N GLN A 524 -21.25 7.10 -14.61
CA GLN A 524 -22.62 7.34 -14.16
C GLN A 524 -22.68 7.62 -12.66
N LEU A 525 -21.72 7.13 -11.88
CA LEU A 525 -21.56 7.43 -10.45
C LEU A 525 -20.60 8.61 -10.21
N HIS A 526 -19.62 8.79 -11.09
CA HIS A 526 -18.56 9.79 -11.02
C HIS A 526 -18.44 10.52 -12.35
N PRO A 527 -19.31 11.51 -12.65
CA PRO A 527 -19.41 12.13 -13.97
C PRO A 527 -18.10 12.76 -14.47
N PHE A 528 -17.23 13.21 -13.56
CA PHE A 528 -15.90 13.76 -13.87
C PHE A 528 -14.93 12.77 -14.50
N LEU A 529 -15.20 11.46 -14.48
CA LEU A 529 -14.37 10.50 -15.20
C LEU A 529 -14.49 10.63 -16.74
N THR A 530 -15.55 11.30 -17.20
CA THR A 530 -15.74 11.65 -18.62
C THR A 530 -14.92 12.88 -18.99
N ALA A 531 -14.35 12.86 -20.19
CA ALA A 531 -13.58 14.00 -20.70
C ALA A 531 -14.46 15.26 -20.87
N GLU A 532 -15.73 15.09 -21.24
CA GLU A 532 -16.69 16.18 -21.42
C GLU A 532 -16.94 16.94 -20.12
N VAL A 533 -17.25 16.25 -19.03
CA VAL A 533 -17.49 16.89 -17.73
C VAL A 533 -16.18 17.46 -17.16
N ALA A 534 -15.04 16.76 -17.34
CA ALA A 534 -13.75 17.27 -16.92
C ALA A 534 -13.33 18.54 -17.69
N ALA A 535 -13.73 18.69 -18.96
CA ALA A 535 -13.47 19.88 -19.78
C ALA A 535 -14.18 21.14 -19.28
N HIS A 536 -15.29 20.97 -18.57
CA HIS A 536 -16.09 22.06 -18.02
C HIS A 536 -15.96 22.16 -16.50
N PHE A 537 -14.90 21.56 -15.93
CA PHE A 537 -14.64 21.62 -14.50
C PHE A 537 -14.50 23.08 -14.05
N GLY A 538 -15.30 23.49 -13.06
CA GLY A 538 -15.32 24.85 -12.54
C GLY A 538 -16.11 25.87 -13.36
N THR A 539 -16.47 25.56 -14.62
CA THR A 539 -17.30 26.43 -15.46
C THR A 539 -18.80 26.10 -15.40
N HIS A 540 -19.17 24.96 -14.83
CA HIS A 540 -20.56 24.55 -14.68
C HIS A 540 -21.40 25.51 -13.84
N VAL A 541 -22.47 26.02 -14.43
CA VAL A 541 -23.52 26.76 -13.71
C VAL A 541 -24.18 25.86 -12.65
N GLY A 542 -24.79 26.47 -11.63
CA GLY A 542 -25.41 25.73 -10.52
C GLY A 542 -26.38 24.63 -10.98
N ILE A 543 -27.18 24.92 -12.01
CA ILE A 543 -28.16 23.99 -12.60
C ILE A 543 -27.48 22.78 -13.26
N GLU A 544 -26.34 22.95 -13.92
CA GLU A 544 -25.60 21.85 -14.54
C GLU A 544 -24.99 20.93 -13.48
N ARG A 545 -24.40 21.51 -12.43
CA ARG A 545 -23.86 20.73 -11.30
C ARG A 545 -24.95 19.94 -10.59
N GLU A 546 -26.13 20.54 -10.45
CA GLU A 546 -27.30 19.86 -9.89
C GLU A 546 -27.73 18.68 -10.77
N ARG A 547 -27.87 18.86 -12.09
CA ARG A 547 -28.19 17.76 -13.02
C ARG A 547 -27.17 16.62 -12.99
N LEU A 548 -25.88 16.95 -12.94
CA LEU A 548 -24.80 15.95 -12.81
C LEU A 548 -24.94 15.17 -11.50
N PHE A 549 -25.22 15.86 -10.39
CA PHE A 549 -25.46 15.22 -9.11
C PHE A 549 -26.72 14.34 -9.12
N GLU A 550 -27.86 14.86 -9.61
CA GLU A 550 -29.15 14.17 -9.59
C GLU A 550 -29.04 12.83 -10.32
N ARG A 551 -28.51 12.85 -11.55
CA ARG A 551 -28.34 11.64 -12.34
C ARG A 551 -27.49 10.62 -11.60
N ALA A 552 -26.34 11.03 -11.09
CA ALA A 552 -25.44 10.12 -10.38
C ALA A 552 -26.01 9.64 -9.04
N PHE A 553 -26.83 10.45 -8.37
CA PHE A 553 -27.54 10.03 -7.16
C PHE A 553 -28.55 8.93 -7.46
N LEU A 554 -29.28 9.00 -8.58
CA LEU A 554 -30.18 7.91 -9.00
C LEU A 554 -29.43 6.61 -9.27
N TYR A 555 -28.24 6.69 -9.90
CA TYR A 555 -27.37 5.52 -10.03
C TYR A 555 -26.83 5.03 -8.69
N ALA A 556 -26.61 5.90 -7.71
CA ALA A 556 -26.23 5.49 -6.36
C ALA A 556 -27.37 4.72 -5.65
N VAL A 557 -28.63 5.14 -5.83
CA VAL A 557 -29.81 4.38 -5.37
C VAL A 557 -29.85 3.00 -6.02
N TYR A 558 -29.68 2.93 -7.34
CA TYR A 558 -29.67 1.66 -8.05
C TYR A 558 -28.48 0.77 -7.64
N ALA A 559 -27.30 1.34 -7.44
CA ALA A 559 -26.12 0.62 -6.96
C ALA A 559 -26.35 0.00 -5.56
N ARG A 560 -26.98 0.72 -4.63
CA ARG A 560 -27.34 0.17 -3.31
C ARG A 560 -28.35 -0.97 -3.40
N TYR A 561 -29.32 -0.86 -4.30
CA TYR A 561 -30.22 -1.98 -4.62
C TYR A 561 -29.46 -3.19 -5.16
N LEU A 562 -28.54 -3.00 -6.10
CA LEU A 562 -27.74 -4.09 -6.66
C LEU A 562 -26.90 -4.79 -5.59
N LEU A 563 -26.23 -4.03 -4.71
CA LEU A 563 -25.43 -4.60 -3.62
C LEU A 563 -26.26 -5.52 -2.73
N ALA A 564 -27.44 -5.05 -2.28
CA ALA A 564 -28.34 -5.84 -1.44
C ALA A 564 -29.00 -7.01 -2.19
N TYR A 565 -29.33 -6.83 -3.48
CA TYR A 565 -29.86 -7.89 -4.33
C TYR A 565 -28.81 -8.98 -4.61
N TRP A 566 -27.54 -8.63 -4.78
CA TRP A 566 -26.48 -9.61 -5.04
C TRP A 566 -26.10 -10.44 -3.81
N GLU A 567 -26.33 -9.91 -2.60
CA GLU A 567 -26.27 -10.69 -1.36
C GLU A 567 -27.35 -11.79 -1.31
N ASN A 568 -28.56 -11.51 -1.82
CA ASN A 568 -29.64 -12.48 -1.92
C ASN A 568 -30.43 -12.33 -3.22
N SER A 569 -29.96 -13.01 -4.27
CA SER A 569 -30.51 -12.88 -5.62
C SER A 569 -31.81 -13.67 -5.85
N THR A 570 -32.36 -14.31 -4.81
CA THR A 570 -33.58 -15.14 -4.92
C THR A 570 -34.85 -14.31 -5.03
N ASN A 571 -34.84 -13.08 -4.52
CA ASN A 571 -35.99 -12.18 -4.52
C ASN A 571 -35.58 -10.81 -5.07
N PRO A 572 -36.19 -10.32 -6.16
CA PRO A 572 -35.87 -9.00 -6.71
C PRO A 572 -36.40 -7.84 -5.85
N TRP A 573 -37.20 -8.12 -4.81
CA TRP A 573 -37.68 -7.13 -3.84
C TRP A 573 -36.70 -7.02 -2.67
N VAL A 574 -36.03 -5.87 -2.61
CA VAL A 574 -35.03 -5.55 -1.58
C VAL A 574 -35.64 -4.60 -0.55
N PRO A 575 -35.45 -4.82 0.76
CA PRO A 575 -35.89 -3.86 1.79
C PRO A 575 -35.39 -2.45 1.51
N LEU A 576 -36.30 -1.46 1.53
CA LEU A 576 -35.96 -0.07 1.23
C LEU A 576 -34.96 0.50 2.26
N GLY A 577 -35.01 0.02 3.50
CA GLY A 577 -34.02 0.30 4.54
C GLY A 577 -32.59 -0.12 4.16
N ASN A 578 -32.42 -1.21 3.39
CA ASN A 578 -31.10 -1.64 2.90
C ASN A 578 -30.62 -0.73 1.75
N VAL A 579 -31.54 -0.30 0.87
CA VAL A 579 -31.22 0.62 -0.24
C VAL A 579 -30.71 1.97 0.30
N PHE A 580 -31.32 2.48 1.37
CA PHE A 580 -30.93 3.76 2.00
C PHE A 580 -30.16 3.60 3.32
N GLU A 581 -29.48 2.47 3.49
CA GLU A 581 -28.77 2.16 4.74
C GLU A 581 -27.74 3.24 5.11
N GLY A 582 -27.90 3.79 6.31
CA GLY A 582 -27.05 4.87 6.83
C GLY A 582 -27.32 6.26 6.25
N ALA A 583 -28.27 6.38 5.32
CA ALA A 583 -28.69 7.64 4.72
C ALA A 583 -30.07 8.11 5.23
N VAL A 584 -30.78 7.30 6.02
CA VAL A 584 -32.06 7.66 6.65
C VAL A 584 -31.82 8.03 8.11
N HIS A 585 -32.52 9.05 8.60
CA HIS A 585 -32.48 9.43 10.01
C HIS A 585 -32.96 8.26 10.90
N PRO A 586 -32.27 7.92 12.01
CA PRO A 586 -32.58 6.71 12.80
C PRO A 586 -34.05 6.53 13.19
N GLN A 587 -34.74 7.63 13.53
CA GLN A 587 -36.15 7.65 13.93
C GLN A 587 -37.10 7.34 12.76
N GLN A 588 -36.67 7.52 11.52
CA GLN A 588 -37.46 7.26 10.31
C GLN A 588 -37.16 5.88 9.69
N VAL A 589 -36.16 5.16 10.19
CA VAL A 589 -35.82 3.79 9.75
C VAL A 589 -37.04 2.84 9.82
N PRO A 590 -37.86 2.83 10.89
CA PRO A 590 -39.05 1.97 10.96
C PRO A 590 -40.12 2.28 9.90
N ILE A 591 -40.08 3.46 9.28
CA ILE A 591 -40.98 3.83 8.18
C ILE A 591 -40.52 3.17 6.88
N VAL A 592 -39.23 3.32 6.53
CA VAL A 592 -38.68 2.73 5.29
C VAL A 592 -38.63 1.21 5.35
N GLU A 593 -38.46 0.60 6.52
CA GLU A 593 -38.45 -0.86 6.67
C GLU A 593 -39.78 -1.55 6.33
N ARG A 594 -40.89 -0.78 6.28
CA ARG A 594 -42.21 -1.28 5.84
C ARG A 594 -42.26 -1.52 4.34
N TYR A 595 -41.34 -0.96 3.57
CA TYR A 595 -41.35 -0.99 2.12
C TYR A 595 -40.19 -1.82 1.55
N GLU A 596 -40.39 -2.32 0.34
CA GLU A 596 -39.36 -2.95 -0.49
C GLU A 596 -39.33 -2.28 -1.86
N ALA A 597 -38.16 -2.23 -2.47
CA ALA A 597 -37.96 -1.74 -3.83
C ALA A 597 -37.55 -2.88 -4.76
N ASN A 598 -38.02 -2.83 -6.00
CA ASN A 598 -37.52 -3.66 -7.09
C ASN A 598 -37.05 -2.73 -8.19
N LEU A 599 -35.74 -2.72 -8.46
CA LEU A 599 -35.10 -1.83 -9.41
C LEU A 599 -34.40 -2.63 -10.52
N SER A 600 -34.90 -3.82 -10.85
CA SER A 600 -34.31 -4.73 -11.84
C SER A 600 -34.19 -4.14 -13.25
N SER A 601 -35.02 -3.16 -13.61
CA SER A 601 -34.95 -2.42 -14.89
C SER A 601 -33.94 -1.26 -14.87
N GLY A 602 -33.23 -1.05 -13.76
CA GLY A 602 -32.16 -0.07 -13.64
C GLY A 602 -32.64 1.38 -13.56
N VAL A 603 -31.82 2.31 -14.06
CA VAL A 603 -32.13 3.74 -14.11
C VAL A 603 -32.63 4.09 -15.50
N THR A 604 -33.82 4.66 -15.59
CA THR A 604 -34.46 5.03 -16.86
C THR A 604 -34.81 6.52 -16.89
N ARG A 605 -34.89 7.07 -18.10
CA ARG A 605 -35.41 8.43 -18.33
C ARG A 605 -36.74 8.30 -19.05
N SER A 606 -37.82 8.76 -18.42
CA SER A 606 -39.18 8.66 -18.95
C SER A 606 -40.04 9.76 -18.35
N ILE A 607 -41.06 10.19 -19.09
CA ILE A 607 -42.07 11.14 -18.60
C ILE A 607 -43.03 10.51 -17.56
N LYS A 608 -43.05 9.18 -17.46
CA LYS A 608 -43.87 8.40 -16.53
C LYS A 608 -42.99 7.42 -15.77
N ALA A 609 -43.32 7.17 -14.50
CA ALA A 609 -42.65 6.14 -13.71
C ALA A 609 -42.71 4.79 -14.45
N VAL A 610 -41.53 4.18 -14.62
CA VAL A 610 -41.36 2.87 -15.26
C VAL A 610 -41.33 1.81 -14.18
N GLU A 611 -42.05 0.71 -14.43
CA GLU A 611 -42.08 -0.42 -13.51
C GLU A 611 -40.67 -0.98 -13.29
N HIS A 612 -40.39 -1.34 -12.04
CA HIS A 612 -39.12 -1.92 -11.62
C HIS A 612 -37.88 -1.04 -11.88
N ALA A 613 -38.02 0.29 -11.96
CA ALA A 613 -36.93 1.19 -12.27
C ALA A 613 -36.79 2.35 -11.27
N VAL A 614 -35.60 2.96 -11.26
CA VAL A 614 -35.42 4.34 -10.80
C VAL A 614 -35.67 5.24 -12.01
N THR A 615 -36.80 5.95 -12.03
CA THR A 615 -37.18 6.78 -13.17
C THR A 615 -36.84 8.24 -12.93
N TYR A 616 -36.04 8.83 -13.80
CA TYR A 616 -35.83 10.27 -13.86
C TYR A 616 -36.84 10.90 -14.83
N VAL A 617 -37.71 11.77 -14.29
CA VAL A 617 -38.68 12.55 -15.07
C VAL A 617 -38.09 13.92 -15.49
N GLY A 618 -36.82 14.14 -15.14
CA GLY A 618 -36.14 15.43 -15.29
C GLY A 618 -36.24 16.09 -16.67
N GLY A 619 -36.87 17.26 -16.66
CA GLY A 619 -36.95 18.22 -17.77
C GLY A 619 -36.20 19.51 -17.46
N ALA A 620 -36.38 20.57 -18.25
CA ALA A 620 -35.73 21.86 -17.97
C ALA A 620 -36.19 22.49 -16.64
N PHE A 621 -37.38 22.12 -16.15
CA PHE A 621 -38.04 22.75 -14.99
C PHE A 621 -38.60 21.77 -13.95
N ASP A 622 -38.53 20.45 -14.22
CA ASP A 622 -39.03 19.42 -13.31
C ASP A 622 -37.86 18.55 -12.90
N HIS A 623 -37.64 18.39 -11.59
CA HIS A 623 -36.56 17.59 -10.98
C HIS A 623 -37.12 16.30 -10.35
N GLY A 624 -38.29 15.87 -10.81
CA GLY A 624 -38.96 14.66 -10.34
C GLY A 624 -38.17 13.38 -10.63
N ALA A 625 -38.05 12.53 -9.61
CA ALA A 625 -37.62 11.15 -9.76
C ALA A 625 -38.58 10.22 -9.01
N TYR A 626 -38.61 8.95 -9.39
CA TYR A 626 -39.46 7.93 -8.79
C TYR A 626 -38.69 6.63 -8.57
N ILE A 627 -39.06 5.91 -7.51
CA ILE A 627 -38.54 4.57 -7.19
C ILE A 627 -39.72 3.61 -7.14
N TRP A 628 -39.60 2.45 -7.79
CA TRP A 628 -40.65 1.43 -7.77
C TRP A 628 -40.62 0.60 -6.49
N CYS A 629 -41.71 0.65 -5.71
CA CYS A 629 -41.81 0.06 -4.38
C CYS A 629 -43.11 -0.75 -4.18
N ARG A 630 -43.16 -1.49 -3.07
CA ARG A 630 -44.38 -2.07 -2.50
C ARG A 630 -44.36 -2.00 -0.98
N ASP A 631 -45.53 -2.07 -0.35
CA ASP A 631 -45.66 -2.27 1.11
C ASP A 631 -45.60 -3.76 1.44
N LYS A 632 -44.73 -4.15 2.39
CA LYS A 632 -44.57 -5.54 2.84
C LYS A 632 -45.83 -6.13 3.46
N LYS A 633 -46.69 -5.29 4.05
CA LYS A 633 -47.88 -5.70 4.81
C LYS A 633 -49.17 -5.62 3.99
N ALA A 634 -49.13 -5.02 2.80
CA ALA A 634 -50.32 -4.92 1.97
C ALA A 634 -50.74 -6.33 1.49
N PRO A 635 -51.99 -6.76 1.76
CA PRO A 635 -52.44 -8.14 1.51
C PRO A 635 -52.40 -8.56 0.03
N GLU A 636 -52.36 -7.61 -0.90
CA GLU A 636 -52.29 -7.86 -2.35
C GLU A 636 -50.92 -7.49 -2.96
N GLY A 637 -49.93 -7.06 -2.16
CA GLY A 637 -48.61 -6.71 -2.67
C GLY A 637 -48.60 -5.57 -3.70
N GLY A 638 -49.60 -4.70 -3.67
CA GLY A 638 -49.76 -3.58 -4.60
C GLY A 638 -48.47 -2.78 -4.76
N THR A 639 -47.99 -2.69 -5.99
CA THR A 639 -46.77 -2.00 -6.37
C THR A 639 -47.10 -0.56 -6.79
N PHE A 640 -46.21 0.38 -6.50
CA PHE A 640 -46.42 1.79 -6.81
C PHE A 640 -45.11 2.55 -6.94
N ALA A 641 -45.17 3.69 -7.63
CA ALA A 641 -44.06 4.61 -7.74
C ALA A 641 -43.99 5.55 -6.52
N VAL A 642 -42.93 5.44 -5.72
CA VAL A 642 -42.63 6.35 -4.62
C VAL A 642 -41.89 7.57 -5.18
N PRO A 643 -42.41 8.80 -4.99
CA PRO A 643 -41.71 10.01 -5.41
C PRO A 643 -40.41 10.21 -4.61
N LEU A 644 -39.34 10.52 -5.34
CA LEU A 644 -38.02 10.89 -4.83
C LEU A 644 -37.74 12.36 -5.18
N GLN A 645 -37.96 13.25 -4.22
CA GLN A 645 -37.78 14.68 -4.38
C GLN A 645 -36.31 15.06 -4.14
N LEU A 646 -35.61 15.35 -5.24
CA LEU A 646 -34.25 15.90 -5.22
C LEU A 646 -34.36 17.41 -4.99
N ARG A 647 -34.32 17.86 -3.73
CA ARG A 647 -34.48 19.29 -3.40
C ARG A 647 -33.18 20.04 -3.69
N PRO A 648 -33.20 21.23 -4.32
CA PRO A 648 -32.01 22.06 -4.46
C PRO A 648 -31.42 22.47 -3.11
N GLY A 649 -30.09 22.52 -3.02
CA GLY A 649 -29.36 22.87 -1.80
C GLY A 649 -29.48 24.34 -1.42
N GLY A 650 -30.61 24.74 -0.85
CA GLY A 650 -30.84 26.09 -0.33
C GLY A 650 -32.09 26.14 0.54
N TYR A 651 -31.94 25.97 1.85
CA TYR A 651 -33.06 26.01 2.82
C TYR A 651 -33.75 27.39 2.91
N GLN A 652 -33.18 28.43 2.29
CA GLN A 652 -33.58 29.82 2.55
C GLN A 652 -34.91 30.26 1.92
N THR A 653 -35.56 29.43 1.11
CA THR A 653 -36.93 29.71 0.64
C THR A 653 -37.82 28.48 0.72
N ALA A 654 -37.89 27.86 1.90
CA ALA A 654 -39.12 27.18 2.33
C ALA A 654 -40.24 28.20 2.63
N ARG A 655 -40.39 29.25 1.82
CA ARG A 655 -41.66 29.97 1.72
C ARG A 655 -42.59 28.95 1.08
N ARG A 656 -43.49 28.39 1.90
CA ARG A 656 -44.59 27.47 1.54
C ARG A 656 -44.76 27.44 0.02
N VAL A 657 -44.23 26.41 -0.65
CA VAL A 657 -44.66 26.12 -2.01
C VAL A 657 -46.17 25.99 -1.89
N PRO A 658 -46.97 26.87 -2.51
CA PRO A 658 -48.41 26.81 -2.36
C PRO A 658 -48.83 25.46 -2.93
N SER A 659 -49.57 24.70 -2.14
CA SER A 659 -50.11 23.37 -2.44
C SER A 659 -51.14 23.39 -3.59
N SER A 660 -51.06 24.35 -4.51
CA SER A 660 -52.09 24.68 -5.49
C SER A 660 -51.67 24.58 -6.96
N SER A 661 -50.41 24.28 -7.30
CA SER A 661 -50.09 23.90 -8.69
C SER A 661 -50.45 22.44 -8.95
N SER A 662 -51.75 22.23 -9.07
CA SER A 662 -52.43 21.09 -9.68
C SER A 662 -52.08 21.02 -11.18
N ALA A 663 -50.80 20.83 -11.51
CA ALA A 663 -50.45 20.22 -12.77
C ALA A 663 -50.87 18.75 -12.66
N SER A 664 -52.09 18.47 -13.11
CA SER A 664 -52.65 17.15 -13.31
C SER A 664 -51.76 16.38 -14.28
N ILE A 665 -50.73 15.73 -13.75
CA ILE A 665 -50.11 14.59 -14.43
C ILE A 665 -51.23 13.55 -14.56
N PRO A 666 -51.58 13.09 -15.77
CA PRO A 666 -52.58 12.04 -15.94
C PRO A 666 -51.98 10.72 -15.43
N LEU A 667 -52.05 10.53 -14.11
CA LEU A 667 -51.91 9.25 -13.45
C LEU A 667 -53.21 8.49 -13.72
N SER A 668 -53.27 7.75 -14.82
CA SER A 668 -54.31 6.73 -15.05
C SER A 668 -54.01 5.46 -14.22
N LEU A 669 -53.73 5.65 -12.93
CA LEU A 669 -53.69 4.62 -11.90
C LEU A 669 -54.65 5.11 -10.82
N SER A 670 -55.77 4.42 -10.67
CA SER A 670 -56.84 4.72 -9.73
C SER A 670 -56.33 4.94 -8.29
N SER A 671 -56.33 6.21 -7.87
CA SER A 671 -56.96 6.70 -6.63
C SER A 671 -56.43 6.25 -5.25
N VAL A 672 -55.11 6.07 -5.06
CA VAL A 672 -54.50 6.27 -3.72
C VAL A 672 -53.13 6.91 -3.90
N ALA A 673 -52.95 8.15 -3.44
CA ALA A 673 -51.63 8.78 -3.41
C ALA A 673 -50.68 7.92 -2.56
N PRO A 674 -49.43 7.66 -2.98
CA PRO A 674 -48.54 6.79 -2.25
C PRO A 674 -48.28 7.36 -0.85
N PRO A 675 -48.33 6.54 0.21
CA PRO A 675 -48.19 6.99 1.60
C PRO A 675 -46.76 7.45 1.94
N LEU A 676 -45.81 7.34 1.01
CA LEU A 676 -44.40 7.60 1.23
C LEU A 676 -43.85 8.61 0.21
N LEU A 677 -43.19 9.65 0.71
CA LEU A 677 -42.40 10.62 -0.03
C LEU A 677 -40.95 10.57 0.47
N LEU A 678 -40.00 10.43 -0.45
CA LEU A 678 -38.57 10.43 -0.14
C LEU A 678 -37.98 11.81 -0.50
N SER A 679 -37.47 12.55 0.49
CA SER A 679 -36.88 13.88 0.27
C SER A 679 -35.36 13.84 0.47
N VAL A 680 -34.59 14.17 -0.58
CA VAL A 680 -33.12 14.09 -0.57
C VAL A 680 -32.49 15.43 -0.20
N TYR A 681 -31.81 15.45 0.93
CA TYR A 681 -31.07 16.58 1.46
C TYR A 681 -29.56 16.38 1.29
N GLN A 682 -28.82 17.47 1.35
CA GLN A 682 -27.37 17.41 1.23
C GLN A 682 -26.72 16.69 2.40
N GLU A 683 -27.08 17.10 3.62
CA GLU A 683 -26.64 16.57 4.91
C GLU A 683 -27.80 16.76 5.89
N PHE A 684 -27.94 15.86 6.87
CA PHE A 684 -28.84 16.12 7.99
C PHE A 684 -28.32 17.30 8.80
N ARG A 685 -29.17 18.29 9.03
CA ARG A 685 -28.96 19.23 10.14
C ARG A 685 -29.67 18.66 11.34
N ASP A 686 -29.12 18.89 12.54
CA ASP A 686 -29.76 18.61 13.83
C ASP A 686 -30.96 19.56 14.04
N ASP A 687 -31.90 19.55 13.09
CA ASP A 687 -33.10 20.36 13.14
C ASP A 687 -34.17 19.57 13.91
N PRO A 688 -34.56 20.00 15.12
CA PRO A 688 -35.57 19.30 15.91
C PRO A 688 -36.93 19.22 15.19
N THR A 689 -37.17 20.03 14.14
CA THR A 689 -38.38 19.96 13.33
C THR A 689 -38.44 18.73 12.42
N LEU A 690 -37.32 18.05 12.14
CA LEU A 690 -37.33 16.74 11.47
C LEU A 690 -38.08 15.68 12.29
N ASN A 691 -38.17 15.85 13.61
CA ASN A 691 -38.96 14.98 14.48
C ASN A 691 -40.48 15.23 14.36
N GLN A 692 -40.90 16.35 13.76
CA GLN A 692 -42.30 16.68 13.48
C GLN A 692 -42.69 16.43 12.01
N ALA A 693 -41.76 15.99 11.17
CA ALA A 693 -42.08 15.61 9.79
C ALA A 693 -43.16 14.52 9.79
N SER A 694 -44.15 14.66 8.92
CA SER A 694 -45.26 13.72 8.80
C SER A 694 -44.76 12.28 8.65
N VAL A 695 -45.53 11.31 9.18
CA VAL A 695 -45.29 9.85 9.04
C VAL A 695 -45.03 9.42 7.59
N THR A 696 -45.38 10.27 6.62
CA THR A 696 -45.32 10.04 5.18
C THR A 696 -44.04 10.56 4.51
N THR A 697 -43.24 11.44 5.13
CA THR A 697 -42.03 12.01 4.47
C THR A 697 -40.75 11.56 5.14
N VAL A 698 -39.90 10.84 4.40
CA VAL A 698 -38.59 10.37 4.87
C VAL A 698 -37.48 11.25 4.30
N ALA A 699 -36.60 11.74 5.17
CA ALA A 699 -35.43 12.50 4.79
C ALA A 699 -34.25 11.56 4.48
N ILE A 700 -33.58 11.81 3.36
CA ILE A 700 -32.40 11.05 2.92
C ILE A 700 -31.20 11.99 2.86
N ASP A 701 -30.09 11.60 3.48
CA ASP A 701 -28.80 12.28 3.44
C ASP A 701 -27.98 11.83 2.21
N ALA A 702 -27.88 12.70 1.21
CA ALA A 702 -27.08 12.49 0.02
C ALA A 702 -25.58 12.36 0.31
N GLY A 703 -25.07 13.11 1.28
CA GLY A 703 -23.68 13.04 1.74
C GLY A 703 -23.33 11.69 2.34
N SER A 704 -24.30 10.97 2.92
CA SER A 704 -24.11 9.62 3.43
C SER A 704 -24.30 8.51 2.39
N MET A 705 -24.90 8.83 1.24
CA MET A 705 -25.23 7.86 0.18
C MET A 705 -24.40 8.02 -1.09
N SER A 706 -23.82 9.19 -1.37
CA SER A 706 -23.07 9.45 -2.60
C SER A 706 -21.70 10.06 -2.31
N SER A 707 -20.68 9.47 -2.95
CA SER A 707 -19.30 9.97 -2.94
C SER A 707 -19.15 11.33 -3.64
N ILE A 708 -20.05 11.67 -4.56
CA ILE A 708 -20.07 12.98 -5.22
C ILE A 708 -21.05 13.98 -4.59
N GLY A 709 -21.58 13.68 -3.39
CA GLY A 709 -22.47 14.58 -2.66
C GLY A 709 -21.90 15.99 -2.48
N TRP A 710 -20.57 16.14 -2.44
CA TRP A 710 -19.90 17.43 -2.34
C TRP A 710 -20.22 18.39 -3.50
N LEU A 711 -20.65 17.91 -4.67
CA LEU A 711 -21.00 18.75 -5.82
C LEU A 711 -22.07 19.79 -5.50
N ARG A 712 -23.04 19.40 -4.68
CA ARG A 712 -24.11 20.27 -4.22
C ARG A 712 -23.66 21.33 -3.23
N SER A 713 -22.58 21.09 -2.49
CA SER A 713 -22.05 22.03 -1.48
C SER A 713 -21.33 23.24 -2.09
N ALA A 714 -20.83 23.10 -3.33
CA ALA A 714 -19.96 24.07 -3.98
C ALA A 714 -20.67 25.34 -4.52
N SER A 715 -21.98 25.49 -4.29
CA SER A 715 -22.77 26.60 -4.84
C SER A 715 -22.93 27.81 -3.92
N SER A 716 -22.62 27.71 -2.62
CA SER A 716 -23.16 28.68 -1.66
C SER A 716 -22.21 29.78 -1.17
N LYS A 717 -20.88 29.70 -1.43
CA LYS A 717 -19.92 30.65 -0.80
C LYS A 717 -18.68 31.05 -1.63
N GLN A 718 -18.55 30.62 -2.87
CA GLN A 718 -17.42 31.02 -3.73
C GLN A 718 -17.87 32.09 -4.74
N SER A 719 -18.40 33.22 -4.25
CA SER A 719 -18.24 34.49 -4.94
C SER A 719 -16.88 35.03 -4.48
N VAL A 720 -15.90 35.01 -5.38
CA VAL A 720 -14.63 35.73 -5.22
C VAL A 720 -14.89 37.22 -5.05
#